data_AF-A0A6I0Q9C3-F1
#
_entry.id   AF-A0A6I0Q9C3-F1
#
_cell.length_a   1.000
_cell.length_b   1.000
_cell.length_c   1.000
_cell.angle_alpha   90.00
_cell.angle_beta   90.00
_cell.angle_gamma   90.00
#
_symmetry.space_group_name_H-M   'P 1'
#
loop_
_entity.id
_entity.type
_entity.pdbx_description
1 polymer ?
#
loop_
_entity_poly.entity_id
_entity_poly.type
_entity_poly.pdbx_seq_one_letter_code
_entity_poly.pdbx_strand_id
1 'polypeptide(L)'
;MNKKFLSVVVFGALLASSAGTFTSCKDYDDDIDAVNGRIDELAKSLSDLQAKVGSFVKSVTYDPATGKLTVVDGENNSVSYTIGQNLPTYSISVDKEGKISLLKDGEVVSSGTITFPDAPTTPTIPDAFDPSKLTVDPTTGKVMYDGKETGVTIPGDGVLSIEDKKNAEGVVIGYTIKYKDQAVTFALNDVLTLKGLVFKSDLFVDGIEAIEYPYLDYTYKAGSTAATTQWEDEQAEKVLCKVITDSKEWNYTGGTGAQYNPIEYINYHLNPSSAKVSKEDLSFVSRDVEVISSRASVALPEVADMKPADEGILPVGLRAIGKDIKQGGEGSILALQAIVKAKSDAQADTTVTSDYALLYASKVTPQAIAFNDATLAAEDCRESANPDELFKTVEGAITHAPTLTVAYNSFIDLKNLLTIHYNREGQPEATKNDGTHKVWAYGDEAKYGLKYDFAFIQYTSGQNVTSDSKYADANTIKEGVLTPRIVNSAGETLNEQGVSSVGKRPLVRVRVTDADGRVVLAGFIKIEIAKQVDDIVTSVFDKGTHNFGCDEADAILTWSEISYQLLEKAAVQSKDEFDALYEFDVDDSGVAKQFAKSADGKSFVPAAIAQVIGTVKEKVDETGTTNTVLHWTLTTAEQSGIYEMAGHTATIYVRYVSKLNTTSHAPIYMPLQIAVAKPQGTVVTKLTNYWYSDGDVAKDGQNTRLNVPYPQDNGNTLNYVVDLNQVWEKGMPTFTPPANFASYTDVIFANQNGAAGGYKYYFDADQNVLTVDGTKYTLSVDNATAPCITGGSYKATAQNMIDHALKVDAGVFTNTKLYANGTVIATIDQNTGKITYENNDTSKKLLNAYSHSAAKHFAKIGICAYSPCNIAMSLTNNTYNAYFLRPIDAVGTDGGEFVDAHANGSTLDIAKLFNFQDWRNVKFVDGTDYSNSWLYAFYGLNKVEVKIADATTTLSGGKLGETLLSSKTEKIVLTQTDKDGNKVTSATLNLSSYNTEASGTQATYDAIVAAMGKIKYVNNGNNVQTFELRIPVEFTYTWGTVKTTVDCTVKSTMGN
;
A
#
# COMPACT_ATOMS: atom_id res chain seq x y z
N MET A 1 -16.01 -46.46 -45.55
CA MET A 1 -17.00 -46.74 -46.62
C MET A 1 -17.72 -45.45 -46.98
N ASN A 2 -17.90 -45.13 -48.27
CA ASN A 2 -18.95 -44.30 -48.88
C ASN A 2 -19.28 -42.90 -48.28
N LYS A 3 -19.46 -41.80 -49.02
CA LYS A 3 -19.55 -41.49 -50.48
C LYS A 3 -19.46 -39.94 -50.62
N LYS A 4 -18.81 -39.36 -51.65
CA LYS A 4 -19.40 -38.75 -52.88
C LYS A 4 -20.47 -37.64 -52.61
N PHE A 5 -20.58 -36.50 -53.31
CA PHE A 5 -19.89 -35.90 -54.49
C PHE A 5 -20.50 -34.49 -54.80
N LEU A 6 -19.86 -33.68 -55.67
CA LEU A 6 -20.42 -32.58 -56.53
C LEU A 6 -21.08 -31.35 -55.83
N SER A 7 -21.26 -30.16 -56.44
CA SER A 7 -20.53 -29.41 -57.50
C SER A 7 -21.18 -28.03 -57.79
N VAL A 8 -20.43 -27.09 -58.40
CA VAL A 8 -20.92 -26.01 -59.33
C VAL A 8 -21.87 -24.96 -58.69
N VAL A 9 -21.39 -23.74 -58.35
CA VAL A 9 -21.05 -22.57 -59.20
C VAL A 9 -22.25 -21.69 -59.60
N VAL A 10 -22.08 -20.37 -59.35
CA VAL A 10 -22.53 -19.18 -60.11
C VAL A 10 -23.48 -18.14 -59.44
N PHE A 11 -23.05 -16.87 -59.58
CA PHE A 11 -23.74 -15.57 -59.45
C PHE A 11 -24.54 -15.15 -58.19
N GLY A 12 -24.09 -14.03 -57.58
CA GLY A 12 -24.95 -12.84 -57.53
C GLY A 12 -25.17 -12.14 -56.17
N ALA A 13 -24.58 -10.95 -56.03
CA ALA A 13 -25.03 -9.82 -55.19
C ALA A 13 -25.20 -9.99 -53.66
N LEU A 14 -24.23 -9.42 -52.94
CA LEU A 14 -24.40 -8.39 -51.90
C LEU A 14 -25.72 -8.38 -51.08
N LEU A 15 -25.65 -8.73 -49.78
CA LEU A 15 -25.82 -7.80 -48.63
C LEU A 15 -26.01 -8.53 -47.28
N ALA A 16 -25.66 -7.82 -46.20
CA ALA A 16 -26.11 -7.99 -44.80
C ALA A 16 -25.65 -9.23 -43.98
N SER A 17 -24.55 -9.01 -43.25
CA SER A 17 -24.40 -9.24 -41.80
C SER A 17 -24.53 -10.64 -41.15
N SER A 18 -23.37 -11.04 -40.58
CA SER A 18 -23.14 -11.60 -39.23
C SER A 18 -23.33 -13.10 -38.92
N ALA A 19 -22.46 -13.55 -38.00
CA ALA A 19 -22.36 -14.86 -37.33
C ALA A 19 -21.93 -16.08 -38.17
N GLY A 20 -20.70 -16.57 -37.94
CA GLY A 20 -20.15 -17.75 -38.63
C GLY A 20 -18.77 -18.22 -38.17
N THR A 21 -18.61 -18.49 -36.86
CA THR A 21 -17.59 -19.38 -36.24
C THR A 21 -16.17 -19.46 -36.82
N PHE A 22 -15.19 -18.91 -36.08
CA PHE A 22 -13.77 -19.21 -36.24
C PHE A 22 -13.48 -20.71 -36.02
N THR A 23 -12.83 -21.38 -36.97
CA THR A 23 -11.97 -22.52 -36.67
C THR A 23 -10.66 -21.98 -36.08
N SER A 24 -10.41 -22.35 -34.82
CA SER A 24 -9.31 -21.85 -33.98
C SER A 24 -7.93 -21.89 -34.66
N CYS A 25 -7.21 -20.77 -34.66
CA CYS A 25 -5.81 -20.69 -35.08
C CYS A 25 -4.85 -21.50 -34.19
N LYS A 26 -5.31 -21.91 -33.00
CA LYS A 26 -4.47 -22.56 -31.98
C LYS A 26 -3.72 -23.81 -32.49
N ASP A 27 -4.31 -24.60 -33.38
CA ASP A 27 -3.63 -25.79 -33.94
C ASP A 27 -2.45 -25.39 -34.84
N TYR A 28 -2.56 -24.28 -35.57
CA TYR A 28 -1.48 -23.75 -36.41
C TYR A 28 -0.39 -23.06 -35.59
N ASP A 29 -0.76 -22.28 -34.56
CA ASP A 29 0.21 -21.66 -33.67
C ASP A 29 0.95 -22.73 -32.84
N ASP A 30 0.24 -23.72 -32.30
CA ASP A 30 0.85 -24.84 -31.55
C ASP A 30 1.74 -25.72 -32.47
N ASP A 31 1.35 -25.94 -33.74
CA ASP A 31 2.21 -26.63 -34.74
C ASP A 31 3.44 -25.79 -35.13
N ILE A 32 3.31 -24.48 -35.29
CA ILE A 32 4.42 -23.56 -35.60
C ILE A 32 5.38 -23.48 -34.42
N ASP A 33 4.90 -23.38 -33.18
CA ASP A 33 5.73 -23.40 -31.98
C ASP A 33 6.38 -24.76 -31.75
N ALA A 34 5.70 -25.87 -32.07
CA ALA A 34 6.31 -27.20 -32.06
C ALA A 34 7.38 -27.38 -33.16
N VAL A 35 7.21 -26.75 -34.33
CA VAL A 35 8.21 -26.75 -35.41
C VAL A 35 9.39 -25.84 -35.05
N ASN A 36 9.16 -24.64 -34.52
CA ASN A 36 10.20 -23.72 -34.04
C ASN A 36 10.99 -24.35 -32.89
N GLY A 37 10.31 -24.89 -31.88
CA GLY A 37 10.95 -25.60 -30.77
C GLY A 37 11.79 -26.79 -31.24
N ARG A 38 11.37 -27.52 -32.28
CA ARG A 38 12.16 -28.60 -32.90
C ARG A 38 13.32 -28.08 -33.75
N ILE A 39 13.20 -26.90 -34.36
CA ILE A 39 14.29 -26.23 -35.09
C ILE A 39 15.33 -25.71 -34.09
N ASP A 40 14.91 -25.15 -32.96
CA ASP A 40 15.79 -24.70 -31.88
C ASP A 40 16.45 -25.88 -31.16
N GLU A 41 15.74 -26.97 -30.91
CA GLU A 41 16.34 -28.24 -30.47
C GLU A 41 17.33 -28.80 -31.50
N LEU A 42 17.08 -28.66 -32.80
CA LEU A 42 18.04 -29.07 -33.85
C LEU A 42 19.27 -28.16 -33.88
N ALA A 43 19.09 -26.84 -33.79
CA ALA A 43 20.17 -25.86 -33.79
C ALA A 43 21.04 -25.99 -32.53
N LYS A 44 20.41 -26.22 -31.38
CA LYS A 44 21.08 -26.55 -30.11
C LYS A 44 21.77 -27.92 -30.17
N SER A 45 21.13 -28.94 -30.72
CA SER A 45 21.76 -30.26 -30.94
C SER A 45 22.94 -30.20 -31.90
N LEU A 46 22.89 -29.35 -32.92
CA LEU A 46 23.99 -29.11 -33.86
C LEU A 46 25.14 -28.36 -33.19
N SER A 47 24.83 -27.37 -32.34
CA SER A 47 25.81 -26.63 -31.55
C SER A 47 26.48 -27.52 -30.48
N ASP A 48 25.70 -28.38 -29.81
CA ASP A 48 26.19 -29.40 -28.89
C ASP A 48 27.04 -30.47 -29.61
N LEU A 49 26.70 -30.80 -30.87
CA LEU A 49 27.50 -31.71 -31.69
C LEU A 49 28.83 -31.06 -32.11
N GLN A 50 28.81 -29.78 -32.49
CA GLN A 50 30.00 -29.00 -32.80
C GLN A 50 30.93 -28.86 -31.58
N ALA A 51 30.38 -28.56 -30.41
CA ALA A 51 31.13 -28.55 -29.15
C ALA A 51 31.71 -29.94 -28.80
N LYS A 52 30.96 -31.02 -29.06
CA LYS A 52 31.42 -32.39 -28.81
C LYS A 52 32.55 -32.85 -29.73
N VAL A 53 32.62 -32.39 -30.99
CA VAL A 53 33.72 -32.80 -31.89
C VAL A 53 35.09 -32.32 -31.40
N GLY A 54 35.18 -31.12 -30.80
CA GLY A 54 36.40 -30.67 -30.10
C GLY A 54 36.70 -31.48 -28.82
N SER A 55 35.70 -32.13 -28.22
CA SER A 55 35.88 -32.99 -27.05
C SER A 55 36.30 -34.43 -27.38
N PHE A 56 36.01 -34.95 -28.58
CA PHE A 56 36.35 -36.35 -28.91
C PHE A 56 37.82 -36.60 -29.26
N VAL A 57 38.56 -35.58 -29.71
CA VAL A 57 40.02 -35.65 -29.89
C VAL A 57 40.64 -34.44 -29.21
N LYS A 58 41.22 -34.67 -28.03
CA LYS A 58 41.83 -33.66 -27.16
C LYS A 58 43.16 -33.14 -27.69
N SER A 59 43.96 -34.00 -28.34
CA SER A 59 45.18 -33.58 -29.02
C SER A 59 45.67 -34.63 -30.03
N VAL A 60 46.47 -34.17 -30.99
CA VAL A 60 47.27 -35.03 -31.88
C VAL A 60 48.71 -34.54 -31.82
N THR A 61 49.65 -35.42 -31.46
CA THR A 61 51.07 -35.09 -31.32
C THR A 61 51.94 -36.11 -32.05
N TYR A 62 53.05 -35.65 -32.62
CA TYR A 62 54.04 -36.50 -33.28
C TYR A 62 55.37 -36.39 -32.54
N ASP A 63 55.88 -37.52 -32.07
CA ASP A 63 57.22 -37.61 -31.48
C ASP A 63 58.23 -38.05 -32.57
N PRO A 64 59.15 -37.16 -33.01
CA PRO A 64 60.13 -37.50 -34.03
C PRO A 64 61.21 -38.49 -33.54
N ALA A 65 61.46 -38.59 -32.23
CA ALA A 65 62.45 -39.53 -31.68
C ALA A 65 61.93 -40.97 -31.64
N THR A 66 60.61 -41.16 -31.50
CA THR A 66 59.97 -42.50 -31.52
C THR A 66 59.13 -42.77 -32.77
N GLY A 67 58.96 -41.78 -33.66
CA GLY A 67 58.26 -41.89 -34.94
C GLY A 67 56.77 -42.18 -34.79
N LYS A 68 56.20 -41.71 -33.68
CA LYS A 68 54.90 -42.13 -33.15
C LYS A 68 53.93 -40.96 -33.18
N LEU A 69 52.88 -41.08 -33.98
CA LEU A 69 51.73 -40.17 -33.98
C LEU A 69 50.73 -40.64 -32.93
N THR A 70 50.48 -39.83 -31.90
CA THR A 70 49.56 -40.14 -30.82
C THR A 70 48.34 -39.26 -30.89
N VAL A 71 47.17 -39.88 -30.97
CA VAL A 71 45.85 -39.24 -30.88
C VAL A 71 45.34 -39.50 -29.46
N VAL A 72 44.95 -38.44 -28.76
CA VAL A 72 44.37 -38.50 -27.41
C VAL A 72 42.90 -38.12 -27.51
N ASP A 73 42.00 -38.95 -26.97
CA ASP A 73 40.57 -38.67 -26.93
C ASP A 73 40.17 -37.78 -25.74
N GLY A 74 38.88 -37.44 -25.64
CA GLY A 74 38.33 -36.61 -24.56
C GLY A 74 38.47 -37.18 -23.15
N GLU A 75 38.52 -38.51 -23.04
CA GLU A 75 38.66 -39.22 -21.77
C GLU A 75 40.14 -39.42 -21.36
N ASN A 76 41.07 -38.95 -22.20
CA ASN A 76 42.53 -39.14 -22.12
C ASN A 76 43.01 -40.56 -22.48
N ASN A 77 42.18 -41.39 -23.12
CA ASN A 77 42.71 -42.60 -23.74
C ASN A 77 43.54 -42.19 -24.95
N SER A 78 44.66 -42.88 -25.17
CA SER A 78 45.56 -42.56 -26.28
C SER A 78 45.72 -43.76 -27.22
N VAL A 79 45.55 -43.51 -28.51
CA VAL A 79 45.85 -44.46 -29.58
C VAL A 79 47.03 -43.91 -30.37
N SER A 80 48.11 -44.68 -30.42
CA SER A 80 49.32 -44.29 -31.13
C SER A 80 49.56 -45.15 -32.37
N TYR A 81 49.98 -44.50 -33.45
CA TYR A 81 50.35 -45.12 -34.72
C TYR A 81 51.82 -44.82 -35.00
N THR A 82 52.63 -45.84 -35.28
CA THR A 82 54.02 -45.65 -35.71
C THR A 82 54.05 -45.34 -37.20
N ILE A 83 54.56 -44.16 -37.58
CA ILE A 83 54.57 -43.66 -38.96
C ILE A 83 55.99 -43.39 -39.52
N GLY A 84 57.04 -43.48 -38.68
CA GLY A 84 58.46 -43.52 -39.10
C GLY A 84 59.37 -42.61 -38.28
N GLN A 85 60.62 -43.02 -37.98
CA GLN A 85 61.54 -42.27 -37.10
C GLN A 85 62.60 -41.41 -37.83
N ASN A 86 63.09 -41.85 -38.98
CA ASN A 86 64.35 -41.33 -39.53
C ASN A 86 64.12 -40.15 -40.49
N LEU A 87 64.04 -38.94 -39.96
CA LEU A 87 64.26 -37.70 -40.72
C LEU A 87 65.78 -37.44 -40.79
N PRO A 88 66.38 -37.26 -41.98
CA PRO A 88 67.84 -37.15 -42.11
C PRO A 88 68.40 -35.79 -41.68
N THR A 89 69.61 -35.80 -41.11
CA THR A 89 70.31 -34.58 -40.68
C THR A 89 71.37 -34.17 -41.69
N TYR A 90 71.31 -32.93 -42.18
CA TYR A 90 72.31 -32.39 -43.10
C TYR A 90 73.16 -31.29 -42.44
N SER A 91 74.47 -31.30 -42.67
CA SER A 91 75.42 -30.28 -42.18
C SER A 91 76.41 -29.89 -43.27
N ILE A 92 77.10 -28.76 -43.13
CA ILE A 92 78.04 -28.24 -44.15
C ILE A 92 79.43 -28.06 -43.54
N SER A 93 80.45 -28.57 -44.23
CA SER A 93 81.87 -28.32 -43.92
C SER A 93 82.56 -27.61 -45.09
N VAL A 94 83.50 -26.70 -44.79
CA VAL A 94 84.39 -26.10 -45.79
C VAL A 94 85.84 -26.35 -45.38
N ASP A 95 86.68 -26.77 -46.31
CA ASP A 95 88.11 -27.01 -46.08
C ASP A 95 88.99 -25.81 -46.46
N LYS A 96 90.30 -25.96 -46.21
CA LYS A 96 91.30 -24.89 -46.34
C LYS A 96 91.62 -24.54 -47.80
N GLU A 97 91.23 -25.39 -48.74
CA GLU A 97 91.36 -25.14 -50.18
C GLU A 97 90.09 -24.52 -50.79
N GLY A 98 89.06 -24.26 -49.98
CA GLY A 98 87.80 -23.63 -50.41
C GLY A 98 86.77 -24.60 -50.98
N LYS A 99 86.93 -25.92 -50.74
CA LYS A 99 85.91 -26.91 -51.11
C LYS A 99 84.85 -26.99 -50.02
N ILE A 100 83.59 -26.87 -50.43
CA ILE A 100 82.40 -26.98 -49.57
C ILE A 100 81.76 -28.35 -49.77
N SER A 101 81.35 -29.00 -48.67
CA SER A 101 80.72 -30.32 -48.68
C SER A 101 79.49 -30.33 -47.79
N LEU A 102 78.35 -30.75 -48.34
CA LEU A 102 77.17 -31.13 -47.58
C LEU A 102 77.35 -32.57 -47.11
N LEU A 103 77.24 -32.78 -45.81
CA LEU A 103 77.23 -34.09 -45.19
C LEU A 103 75.80 -34.47 -44.83
N LYS A 104 75.43 -35.73 -45.08
CA LYS A 104 74.21 -36.36 -44.55
C LYS A 104 74.65 -37.32 -43.46
N ASP A 105 74.23 -37.07 -42.23
CA ASP A 105 74.54 -37.90 -41.06
C ASP A 105 76.05 -38.24 -40.90
N GLY A 106 76.93 -37.35 -41.38
CA GLY A 106 78.39 -37.46 -41.28
C GLY A 106 79.14 -37.87 -42.57
N GLU A 107 78.46 -38.33 -43.63
CA GLU A 107 79.08 -38.65 -44.92
C GLU A 107 78.82 -37.57 -45.99
N VAL A 108 79.82 -37.25 -46.81
CA VAL A 108 79.69 -36.24 -47.88
C VAL A 108 78.76 -36.73 -48.98
N VAL A 109 77.60 -36.09 -49.13
CA VAL A 109 76.58 -36.41 -50.14
C VAL A 109 76.53 -35.43 -51.31
N SER A 110 77.09 -34.22 -51.15
CA SER A 110 77.25 -33.23 -52.22
C SER A 110 78.47 -32.37 -51.92
N SER A 111 79.24 -31.97 -52.93
CA SER A 111 80.37 -31.05 -52.74
C SER A 111 80.59 -30.15 -53.94
N GLY A 112 81.07 -28.94 -53.68
CA GLY A 112 81.47 -27.94 -54.67
C GLY A 112 82.67 -27.12 -54.19
N THR A 113 82.97 -26.01 -54.86
CA THR A 113 84.16 -25.19 -54.58
C THR A 113 83.86 -23.71 -54.73
N ILE A 114 84.41 -22.91 -53.81
CA ILE A 114 84.28 -21.46 -53.79
C ILE A 114 85.44 -20.84 -54.58
N THR A 115 85.14 -20.16 -55.69
CA THR A 115 86.14 -19.46 -56.51
C THR A 115 86.28 -18.00 -56.10
N PHE A 116 87.47 -17.64 -55.61
CA PHE A 116 87.83 -16.25 -55.27
C PHE A 116 88.30 -15.48 -56.53
N PRO A 117 87.87 -14.23 -56.78
CA PRO A 117 88.01 -13.64 -58.13
C PRO A 117 89.41 -13.21 -58.60
N ASP A 118 90.34 -12.85 -57.70
CA ASP A 118 91.61 -12.19 -58.06
C ASP A 118 92.83 -12.78 -57.31
N ALA A 119 93.55 -13.74 -57.92
CA ALA A 119 94.77 -14.32 -57.36
C ALA A 119 95.90 -14.41 -58.43
N PRO A 120 97.02 -13.68 -58.29
CA PRO A 120 98.17 -13.76 -59.21
C PRO A 120 98.94 -15.09 -59.11
N THR A 121 99.71 -15.42 -60.15
CA THR A 121 100.36 -16.73 -60.36
C THR A 121 101.63 -16.99 -59.52
N THR A 122 101.59 -16.76 -58.20
CA THR A 122 102.54 -17.35 -57.23
C THR A 122 101.89 -17.40 -55.83
N PRO A 123 102.25 -18.36 -54.96
CA PRO A 123 101.35 -18.80 -53.89
C PRO A 123 101.44 -17.97 -52.60
N THR A 124 100.45 -17.10 -52.39
CA THR A 124 100.01 -16.66 -51.06
C THR A 124 98.48 -16.71 -51.02
N ILE A 125 97.94 -17.59 -50.18
CA ILE A 125 96.50 -17.80 -50.00
C ILE A 125 95.92 -16.59 -49.25
N PRO A 126 94.77 -16.01 -49.67
CA PRO A 126 94.13 -14.91 -48.94
C PRO A 126 93.61 -15.35 -47.56
N ASP A 127 93.68 -14.46 -46.58
CA ASP A 127 93.28 -14.76 -45.20
C ASP A 127 91.76 -14.91 -45.03
N ALA A 128 91.37 -16.07 -44.47
CA ALA A 128 90.07 -16.43 -43.87
C ALA A 128 88.82 -16.50 -44.78
N PHE A 129 88.23 -17.71 -44.84
CA PHE A 129 86.84 -17.96 -45.24
C PHE A 129 85.86 -17.45 -44.16
N ASP A 130 84.79 -16.77 -44.57
CA ASP A 130 83.77 -16.20 -43.67
C ASP A 130 82.46 -17.01 -43.76
N PRO A 131 82.16 -17.90 -42.79
CA PRO A 131 80.95 -18.73 -42.84
C PRO A 131 79.65 -17.92 -42.77
N SER A 132 79.66 -16.66 -42.34
CA SER A 132 78.44 -15.83 -42.30
C SER A 132 77.93 -15.44 -43.69
N LYS A 133 78.77 -15.55 -44.72
CA LYS A 133 78.42 -15.32 -46.13
C LYS A 133 77.81 -16.54 -46.83
N LEU A 134 77.73 -17.69 -46.15
CA LEU A 134 76.95 -18.83 -46.65
C LEU A 134 75.45 -18.58 -46.43
N THR A 135 74.69 -18.59 -47.51
CA THR A 135 73.23 -18.55 -47.48
C THR A 135 72.66 -19.73 -48.27
N VAL A 136 71.40 -20.07 -48.02
CA VAL A 136 70.66 -21.04 -48.82
C VAL A 136 69.57 -20.28 -49.57
N ASP A 137 69.48 -20.47 -50.88
CA ASP A 137 68.36 -19.97 -51.66
C ASP A 137 67.08 -20.71 -51.23
N PRO A 138 66.09 -20.02 -50.63
CA PRO A 138 64.92 -20.67 -50.04
C PRO A 138 63.94 -21.23 -51.08
N THR A 139 64.14 -20.92 -52.36
CA THR A 139 63.26 -21.33 -53.48
C THR A 139 63.81 -22.55 -54.20
N THR A 140 65.14 -22.72 -54.23
CA THR A 140 65.85 -23.78 -54.98
C THR A 140 66.67 -24.73 -54.11
N GLY A 141 66.86 -24.43 -52.82
CA GLY A 141 67.64 -25.25 -51.89
C GLY A 141 69.15 -25.22 -52.13
N LYS A 142 69.64 -24.36 -53.04
CA LYS A 142 71.06 -24.23 -53.37
C LYS A 142 71.82 -23.44 -52.31
N VAL A 143 73.04 -23.88 -52.01
CA VAL A 143 73.96 -23.20 -51.09
C VAL A 143 74.78 -22.17 -51.88
N MET A 144 74.73 -20.94 -51.41
CA MET A 144 75.34 -19.75 -52.00
C MET A 144 76.46 -19.24 -51.09
N TYR A 145 77.50 -18.63 -51.65
CA TYR A 145 78.49 -17.84 -50.92
C TYR A 145 78.57 -16.44 -51.51
N ASP A 146 78.30 -15.42 -50.71
CA ASP A 146 78.29 -14.00 -51.13
C ASP A 146 77.48 -13.76 -52.42
N GLY A 147 76.31 -14.43 -52.52
CA GLY A 147 75.39 -14.33 -53.65
C GLY A 147 75.73 -15.19 -54.89
N LYS A 148 76.77 -16.02 -54.87
CA LYS A 148 77.11 -16.95 -55.98
C LYS A 148 76.88 -18.40 -55.61
N GLU A 149 76.41 -19.21 -56.56
CA GLU A 149 76.21 -20.65 -56.37
C GLU A 149 77.53 -21.36 -56.07
N THR A 150 77.55 -22.16 -54.99
CA THR A 150 78.73 -22.95 -54.60
C THR A 150 78.78 -24.34 -55.25
N GLY A 151 77.71 -24.74 -55.94
CA GLY A 151 77.50 -26.08 -56.52
C GLY A 151 76.87 -27.11 -55.56
N VAL A 152 76.68 -26.76 -54.28
CA VAL A 152 76.03 -27.62 -53.28
C VAL A 152 74.52 -27.32 -53.20
N THR A 153 73.69 -28.35 -53.06
CA THR A 153 72.21 -28.23 -52.92
C THR A 153 71.72 -29.13 -51.80
N ILE A 154 70.83 -28.64 -50.94
CA ILE A 154 70.25 -29.39 -49.82
C ILE A 154 69.02 -30.18 -50.32
N PRO A 155 68.93 -31.50 -50.12
CA PRO A 155 67.76 -32.30 -50.52
C PRO A 155 66.51 -31.94 -49.68
N GLY A 156 65.43 -31.54 -50.37
CA GLY A 156 64.16 -31.13 -49.75
C GLY A 156 63.25 -32.29 -49.33
N ASP A 157 63.70 -33.15 -48.39
CA ASP A 157 62.91 -34.28 -47.89
C ASP A 157 62.08 -33.94 -46.64
N GLY A 158 60.95 -33.25 -46.85
CA GLY A 158 59.69 -33.35 -46.09
C GLY A 158 59.68 -33.27 -44.55
N VAL A 159 59.31 -32.10 -44.02
CA VAL A 159 58.86 -31.92 -42.62
C VAL A 159 57.36 -32.26 -42.49
N LEU A 160 56.98 -32.96 -41.41
CA LEU A 160 55.57 -33.19 -41.03
C LEU A 160 55.14 -32.09 -40.04
N SER A 161 54.01 -31.41 -40.28
CA SER A 161 53.43 -30.46 -39.32
C SER A 161 51.93 -30.69 -39.10
N ILE A 162 51.45 -30.30 -37.90
CA ILE A 162 50.05 -30.40 -37.49
C ILE A 162 49.65 -29.04 -36.90
N GLU A 163 48.54 -28.49 -37.38
CA GLU A 163 48.04 -27.15 -37.00
C GLU A 163 46.57 -27.23 -36.53
N ASP A 164 46.27 -26.58 -35.39
CA ASP A 164 44.91 -26.37 -34.90
C ASP A 164 44.10 -25.51 -35.88
N LYS A 165 42.84 -25.89 -36.16
CA LYS A 165 41.86 -25.00 -36.78
C LYS A 165 40.86 -24.52 -35.73
N LYS A 166 40.82 -23.20 -35.50
CA LYS A 166 40.02 -22.56 -34.44
C LYS A 166 38.84 -21.76 -35.01
N ASN A 167 37.75 -21.65 -34.24
CA ASN A 167 36.64 -20.72 -34.52
C ASN A 167 37.01 -19.28 -34.12
N ALA A 168 36.09 -18.33 -34.34
CA ALA A 168 36.31 -16.91 -34.03
C ALA A 168 36.56 -16.64 -32.54
N GLU A 169 36.01 -17.51 -31.69
CA GLU A 169 36.13 -17.49 -30.23
C GLU A 169 37.40 -18.21 -29.72
N GLY A 170 38.24 -18.74 -30.62
CA GLY A 170 39.54 -19.35 -30.30
C GLY A 170 39.50 -20.85 -29.95
N VAL A 171 38.34 -21.49 -30.02
CA VAL A 171 38.11 -22.92 -29.72
C VAL A 171 38.51 -23.79 -30.91
N VAL A 172 39.21 -24.91 -30.68
CA VAL A 172 39.63 -25.84 -31.74
C VAL A 172 38.44 -26.65 -32.26
N ILE A 173 38.18 -26.55 -33.57
CA ILE A 173 37.05 -27.17 -34.29
C ILE A 173 37.51 -28.16 -35.40
N GLY A 174 38.81 -28.42 -35.48
CA GLY A 174 39.42 -29.35 -36.44
C GLY A 174 40.93 -29.23 -36.47
N TYR A 175 41.58 -30.06 -37.30
CA TYR A 175 43.03 -30.09 -37.45
C TYR A 175 43.45 -30.15 -38.92
N THR A 176 44.61 -29.61 -39.24
CA THR A 176 45.27 -29.75 -40.55
C THR A 176 46.60 -30.47 -40.38
N ILE A 177 46.77 -31.59 -41.09
CA ILE A 177 48.03 -32.35 -41.14
C ILE A 177 48.68 -32.08 -42.50
N LYS A 178 49.94 -31.64 -42.51
CA LYS A 178 50.73 -31.34 -43.71
C LYS A 178 51.89 -32.32 -43.84
N TYR A 179 52.02 -32.94 -45.02
CA TYR A 179 53.14 -33.78 -45.39
C TYR A 179 53.52 -33.54 -46.84
N LYS A 180 54.73 -33.02 -47.08
CA LYS A 180 55.14 -32.49 -48.40
C LYS A 180 54.11 -31.44 -48.87
N ASP A 181 53.73 -31.47 -50.14
CA ASP A 181 52.74 -30.55 -50.74
C ASP A 181 51.28 -30.96 -50.46
N GLN A 182 51.04 -32.03 -49.71
CA GLN A 182 49.70 -32.52 -49.39
C GLN A 182 49.28 -32.09 -47.99
N ALA A 183 48.15 -31.39 -47.91
CA ALA A 183 47.48 -31.03 -46.66
C ALA A 183 46.12 -31.74 -46.58
N VAL A 184 45.85 -32.39 -45.45
CA VAL A 184 44.54 -32.98 -45.14
C VAL A 184 43.97 -32.23 -43.94
N THR A 185 42.88 -31.50 -44.17
CA THR A 185 42.12 -30.80 -43.13
C THR A 185 40.79 -31.52 -42.89
N PHE A 186 40.46 -31.75 -41.63
CA PHE A 186 39.13 -32.15 -41.21
C PHE A 186 38.62 -31.18 -40.14
N ALA A 187 37.50 -30.52 -40.43
CA ALA A 187 36.85 -29.54 -39.56
C ALA A 187 35.36 -29.46 -39.88
N LEU A 188 34.53 -29.10 -38.90
CA LEU A 188 33.14 -28.76 -39.14
C LEU A 188 33.05 -27.30 -39.64
N ASN A 189 32.60 -27.11 -40.88
CA ASN A 189 32.34 -25.77 -41.41
C ASN A 189 30.99 -25.27 -40.91
N ASP A 190 31.03 -24.27 -40.04
CA ASP A 190 29.85 -23.51 -39.67
C ASP A 190 29.37 -22.57 -40.79
N VAL A 191 28.16 -22.04 -40.59
CA VAL A 191 27.40 -21.06 -41.39
C VAL A 191 26.34 -21.68 -42.31
N LEU A 192 25.13 -21.70 -41.75
CA LEU A 192 23.88 -21.52 -42.49
C LEU A 192 23.94 -20.17 -43.22
N THR A 193 24.16 -20.21 -44.53
CA THR A 193 24.26 -19.00 -45.38
C THR A 193 22.93 -18.28 -45.43
N LEU A 194 22.94 -16.96 -45.22
CA LEU A 194 21.79 -16.08 -45.42
C LEU A 194 21.12 -16.35 -46.78
N LYS A 195 19.79 -16.49 -46.76
CA LYS A 195 18.91 -16.72 -47.92
C LYS A 195 17.87 -15.62 -48.13
N GLY A 196 17.54 -14.85 -47.09
CA GLY A 196 16.59 -13.75 -47.19
C GLY A 196 16.82 -12.68 -46.12
N LEU A 197 16.39 -11.46 -46.45
CA LEU A 197 16.26 -10.32 -45.56
C LEU A 197 14.84 -9.79 -45.72
N VAL A 198 14.15 -9.48 -44.63
CA VAL A 198 12.81 -8.87 -44.65
C VAL A 198 12.83 -7.63 -43.77
N PHE A 199 12.31 -6.50 -44.27
CA PHE A 199 12.24 -5.26 -43.48
C PHE A 199 11.20 -5.39 -42.36
N LYS A 200 11.57 -5.02 -41.13
CA LYS A 200 10.64 -4.92 -39.99
C LYS A 200 10.18 -3.48 -39.84
N SER A 201 8.99 -3.17 -40.34
CA SER A 201 8.42 -1.82 -40.33
C SER A 201 7.63 -1.49 -39.06
N ASP A 202 7.80 -0.26 -38.57
CA ASP A 202 7.06 0.33 -37.43
C ASP A 202 6.13 1.52 -37.86
N LEU A 203 6.07 1.81 -39.16
CA LEU A 203 5.32 2.90 -39.78
C LEU A 203 4.83 2.47 -41.18
N PHE A 204 3.54 2.65 -41.48
CA PHE A 204 3.00 2.48 -42.82
C PHE A 204 2.47 3.81 -43.34
N VAL A 205 2.82 4.17 -44.58
CA VAL A 205 2.34 5.38 -45.27
C VAL A 205 1.56 4.93 -46.50
N ASP A 206 0.27 5.25 -46.57
CA ASP A 206 -0.66 4.78 -47.62
C ASP A 206 -0.64 3.25 -47.86
N GLY A 207 -0.32 2.48 -46.82
CA GLY A 207 -0.20 1.02 -46.88
C GLY A 207 1.16 0.49 -47.35
N ILE A 208 2.14 1.36 -47.56
CA ILE A 208 3.53 1.02 -47.88
C ILE A 208 4.37 1.00 -46.60
N GLU A 209 5.17 -0.03 -46.38
CA GLU A 209 6.15 -0.11 -45.30
C GLU A 209 7.14 1.07 -45.36
N ALA A 210 7.29 1.78 -44.24
CA ALA A 210 8.10 3.00 -44.18
C ALA A 210 9.07 3.02 -42.98
N ILE A 211 10.06 3.89 -43.11
CA ILE A 211 11.10 4.23 -42.14
C ILE A 211 10.96 5.71 -41.81
N GLU A 212 10.77 6.08 -40.54
CA GLU A 212 10.79 7.48 -40.13
C GLU A 212 12.23 7.95 -39.83
N TYR A 213 12.66 9.03 -40.47
CA TYR A 213 13.99 9.61 -40.37
C TYR A 213 13.93 11.04 -39.80
N PRO A 214 14.09 11.22 -38.47
CA PRO A 214 14.04 12.52 -37.82
C PRO A 214 15.37 13.28 -38.01
N TYR A 215 15.45 14.24 -38.92
CA TYR A 215 16.65 15.06 -39.12
C TYR A 215 16.57 16.38 -38.33
N LEU A 216 17.72 16.88 -37.87
CA LEU A 216 17.78 18.17 -37.18
C LEU A 216 17.78 19.31 -38.20
N ASP A 217 16.87 20.27 -38.04
CA ASP A 217 16.85 21.55 -38.74
C ASP A 217 16.84 22.66 -37.69
N TYR A 218 17.92 23.44 -37.60
CA TYR A 218 18.16 24.37 -36.52
C TYR A 218 18.75 25.69 -37.01
N THR A 219 18.68 26.72 -36.17
CA THR A 219 19.40 27.98 -36.40
C THR A 219 20.49 28.15 -35.36
N TYR A 220 21.68 28.56 -35.79
CA TYR A 220 22.75 28.97 -34.89
C TYR A 220 22.90 30.50 -34.88
N LYS A 221 23.35 31.02 -33.74
CA LYS A 221 23.43 32.45 -33.41
C LYS A 221 24.88 32.88 -33.18
N ALA A 222 25.17 34.15 -33.39
CA ALA A 222 26.50 34.73 -33.14
C ALA A 222 26.49 35.62 -31.88
N GLY A 223 27.62 35.65 -31.17
CA GLY A 223 27.83 36.59 -30.07
C GLY A 223 27.87 38.03 -30.56
N SER A 224 27.17 38.94 -29.90
CA SER A 224 26.93 40.31 -30.37
C SER A 224 26.98 41.35 -29.27
N THR A 225 27.35 42.59 -29.62
CA THR A 225 27.43 43.68 -28.64
C THR A 225 26.04 44.02 -28.08
N ALA A 226 25.91 44.10 -26.76
CA ALA A 226 24.68 44.52 -26.09
C ALA A 226 24.69 46.03 -25.82
N ALA A 227 23.54 46.69 -25.97
CA ALA A 227 23.38 48.12 -25.67
C ALA A 227 23.25 48.40 -24.15
N THR A 228 22.67 47.45 -23.42
CA THR A 228 22.45 47.50 -21.96
C THR A 228 23.23 46.37 -21.31
N THR A 229 23.96 46.66 -20.22
CA THR A 229 24.71 45.67 -19.45
C THR A 229 24.49 45.81 -17.93
N GLN A 230 23.39 46.45 -17.52
CA GLN A 230 23.04 46.66 -16.12
C GLN A 230 21.53 46.76 -15.93
N TRP A 231 21.02 46.15 -14.85
CA TRP A 231 19.60 46.06 -14.53
C TRP A 231 19.40 46.07 -13.00
N GLU A 232 18.23 46.44 -12.53
CA GLU A 232 17.85 46.27 -11.12
C GLU A 232 17.54 44.79 -10.84
N ASP A 233 17.88 44.30 -9.65
CA ASP A 233 17.46 42.97 -9.19
C ASP A 233 16.02 42.95 -8.64
N GLU A 234 15.59 41.79 -8.18
CA GLU A 234 14.21 41.54 -7.73
C GLU A 234 13.93 41.95 -6.27
N GLN A 235 14.94 42.43 -5.55
CA GLN A 235 14.84 42.66 -4.11
C GLN A 235 13.92 43.83 -3.76
N ALA A 236 13.34 43.80 -2.55
CA ALA A 236 12.45 44.87 -2.07
C ALA A 236 13.15 46.25 -2.04
N GLU A 237 14.40 46.29 -1.59
CA GLU A 237 15.34 47.39 -1.86
C GLU A 237 16.17 47.02 -3.08
N LYS A 238 15.72 47.44 -4.26
CA LYS A 238 16.34 47.07 -5.53
C LYS A 238 17.80 47.53 -5.63
N VAL A 239 18.66 46.64 -6.11
CA VAL A 239 20.09 46.89 -6.30
C VAL A 239 20.47 46.80 -7.77
N LEU A 240 21.21 47.80 -8.27
CA LEU A 240 21.72 47.81 -9.64
C LEU A 240 22.83 46.76 -9.81
N CYS A 241 22.57 45.75 -10.63
CA CYS A 241 23.50 44.70 -11.02
C CYS A 241 24.14 45.02 -12.37
N LYS A 242 25.47 45.13 -12.43
CA LYS A 242 26.23 45.46 -13.66
C LYS A 242 27.05 44.26 -14.12
N VAL A 243 26.82 43.82 -15.35
CA VAL A 243 27.58 42.74 -16.02
C VAL A 243 28.91 43.28 -16.55
N ILE A 244 29.96 42.50 -16.33
CA ILE A 244 31.36 42.79 -16.66
C ILE A 244 31.90 41.82 -17.72
N THR A 245 31.35 40.59 -17.82
CA THR A 245 31.61 39.69 -18.94
C THR A 245 31.24 40.36 -20.28
N ASP A 246 32.09 40.25 -21.30
CA ASP A 246 31.83 40.78 -22.65
C ASP A 246 30.46 40.30 -23.15
N SER A 247 29.63 41.24 -23.59
CA SER A 247 28.32 40.98 -24.21
C SER A 247 28.32 39.89 -25.28
N LYS A 248 29.40 39.68 -26.03
CA LYS A 248 29.49 38.59 -27.02
C LYS A 248 29.40 37.19 -26.41
N GLU A 249 29.69 37.05 -25.13
CA GLU A 249 29.60 35.79 -24.39
C GLU A 249 28.20 35.51 -23.82
N TRP A 250 27.22 36.41 -23.95
CA TRP A 250 25.86 36.19 -23.43
C TRP A 250 24.72 36.80 -24.25
N ASN A 251 24.99 37.72 -25.17
CA ASN A 251 23.99 38.32 -26.05
C ASN A 251 24.10 37.73 -27.47
N TYR A 252 23.22 36.78 -27.77
CA TYR A 252 23.22 36.00 -29.00
C TYR A 252 22.14 36.46 -29.98
N THR A 253 22.56 36.97 -31.15
CA THR A 253 21.66 37.52 -32.17
C THR A 253 21.94 36.94 -33.55
N GLY A 254 21.01 37.21 -34.49
CA GLY A 254 20.98 36.56 -35.80
C GLY A 254 20.47 35.13 -35.74
N GLY A 255 20.40 34.48 -36.90
CA GLY A 255 20.02 33.08 -37.04
C GLY A 255 20.39 32.58 -38.44
N THR A 256 21.36 31.69 -38.53
CA THR A 256 21.74 31.03 -39.78
C THR A 256 21.27 29.58 -39.73
N GLY A 257 20.55 29.13 -40.75
CA GLY A 257 20.07 27.75 -40.84
C GLY A 257 21.21 26.75 -41.02
N ALA A 258 21.13 25.63 -40.30
CA ALA A 258 22.01 24.49 -40.41
C ALA A 258 21.21 23.19 -40.18
N GLN A 259 21.78 22.07 -40.63
CA GLN A 259 21.11 20.76 -40.56
C GLN A 259 22.08 19.68 -40.08
N TYR A 260 21.55 18.69 -39.38
CA TYR A 260 22.30 17.51 -38.96
C TYR A 260 21.49 16.23 -39.22
N ASN A 261 22.17 15.24 -39.80
CA ASN A 261 21.59 13.97 -40.22
C ASN A 261 22.06 12.85 -39.26
N PRO A 262 21.21 12.40 -38.31
CA PRO A 262 21.60 11.40 -37.32
C PRO A 262 21.75 10.00 -37.94
N ILE A 263 22.24 9.05 -37.14
CA ILE A 263 22.16 7.62 -37.48
C ILE A 263 20.91 7.05 -36.82
N GLU A 264 20.01 6.48 -37.61
CA GLU A 264 18.82 5.76 -37.14
C GLU A 264 19.02 4.25 -37.31
N TYR A 265 18.54 3.44 -36.36
CA TYR A 265 18.71 1.98 -36.43
C TYR A 265 17.45 1.31 -36.98
N ILE A 266 17.59 0.64 -38.12
CA ILE A 266 16.51 0.02 -38.89
C ILE A 266 16.62 -1.51 -38.77
N ASN A 267 15.52 -2.18 -38.46
CA ASN A 267 15.51 -3.60 -38.15
C ASN A 267 15.15 -4.47 -39.36
N TYR A 268 15.87 -5.57 -39.55
CA TYR A 268 15.63 -6.56 -40.59
C TYR A 268 15.61 -7.98 -40.02
N HIS A 269 14.66 -8.82 -40.44
CA HIS A 269 14.68 -10.24 -40.13
C HIS A 269 15.67 -10.98 -41.02
N LEU A 270 16.51 -11.82 -40.40
CA LEU A 270 17.42 -12.75 -41.08
C LEU A 270 16.71 -14.06 -41.39
N ASN A 271 16.91 -14.60 -42.60
CA ASN A 271 16.46 -15.96 -42.95
C ASN A 271 17.64 -16.79 -43.47
N PRO A 272 18.03 -17.90 -42.81
CA PRO A 272 17.57 -18.31 -41.48
C PRO A 272 18.00 -17.32 -40.39
N SER A 273 17.28 -17.29 -39.27
CA SER A 273 17.52 -16.37 -38.13
C SER A 273 18.93 -16.46 -37.57
N SER A 274 19.57 -17.63 -37.65
CA SER A 274 20.93 -17.90 -37.20
C SER A 274 22.03 -17.50 -38.18
N ALA A 275 21.72 -16.79 -39.28
CA ALA A 275 22.73 -16.35 -40.25
C ALA A 275 23.65 -15.27 -39.64
N LYS A 276 24.96 -15.35 -39.92
CA LYS A 276 25.93 -14.31 -39.54
C LYS A 276 26.20 -13.39 -40.74
N VAL A 277 26.20 -12.08 -40.52
CA VAL A 277 26.40 -11.02 -41.52
C VAL A 277 27.36 -9.96 -40.97
N SER A 278 28.24 -9.43 -41.81
CA SER A 278 29.25 -8.41 -41.45
C SER A 278 28.87 -7.05 -42.01
N LYS A 279 29.30 -5.95 -41.37
CA LYS A 279 28.98 -4.57 -41.81
C LYS A 279 29.54 -4.27 -43.21
N GLU A 280 30.70 -4.83 -43.53
CA GLU A 280 31.44 -4.66 -44.77
C GLU A 280 30.75 -5.32 -45.98
N ASP A 281 29.87 -6.29 -45.73
CA ASP A 281 29.06 -6.96 -46.75
C ASP A 281 27.68 -6.30 -46.93
N LEU A 282 27.36 -5.23 -46.20
CA LEU A 282 26.07 -4.52 -46.26
C LEU A 282 26.14 -3.21 -47.06
N SER A 283 25.10 -2.94 -47.84
CA SER A 283 24.88 -1.65 -48.50
C SER A 283 23.39 -1.33 -48.66
N PHE A 284 23.02 -0.06 -48.70
CA PHE A 284 21.68 0.34 -49.13
C PHE A 284 21.66 0.67 -50.63
N VAL A 285 20.58 0.28 -51.30
CA VAL A 285 20.23 0.77 -52.64
C VAL A 285 18.99 1.62 -52.56
N SER A 286 18.97 2.78 -53.24
CA SER A 286 17.83 3.70 -53.25
C SER A 286 17.44 4.14 -54.65
N ARG A 287 16.20 4.60 -54.75
CA ARG A 287 15.68 5.38 -55.89
C ARG A 287 14.44 6.15 -55.45
N ASP A 288 14.17 7.27 -56.11
CA ASP A 288 12.84 7.88 -56.02
C ASP A 288 11.87 7.10 -56.91
N VAL A 289 10.62 6.97 -56.48
CA VAL A 289 9.52 6.43 -57.26
C VAL A 289 8.36 7.42 -57.30
N GLU A 290 7.60 7.40 -58.40
CA GLU A 290 6.38 8.17 -58.52
C GLU A 290 5.33 7.62 -57.54
N VAL A 291 4.83 8.50 -56.67
CA VAL A 291 3.69 8.29 -55.78
C VAL A 291 2.59 9.28 -56.21
N ILE A 292 2.25 9.22 -57.50
CA ILE A 292 1.32 10.10 -58.23
C ILE A 292 1.58 11.62 -58.02
N SER A 293 2.77 12.12 -58.36
CA SER A 293 3.03 13.06 -59.48
C SER A 293 4.43 13.71 -59.41
N SER A 294 5.28 13.40 -60.39
CA SER A 294 6.74 13.74 -60.46
C SER A 294 7.07 15.26 -60.41
N ARG A 295 8.22 15.81 -59.94
CA ARG A 295 9.67 15.43 -60.05
C ARG A 295 10.56 16.09 -58.96
N ALA A 296 11.84 15.75 -58.71
CA ALA A 296 12.61 14.48 -58.70
C ALA A 296 14.08 14.79 -58.31
N SER A 297 14.67 14.13 -57.29
CA SER A 297 16.13 14.14 -57.00
C SER A 297 16.45 13.12 -55.89
N VAL A 298 17.30 12.12 -56.19
CA VAL A 298 17.44 10.91 -55.35
C VAL A 298 18.09 11.15 -54.00
N ALA A 299 17.43 10.70 -52.92
CA ALA A 299 18.03 10.59 -51.59
C ALA A 299 19.08 9.46 -51.54
N LEU A 300 20.23 9.75 -50.92
CA LEU A 300 21.38 8.84 -50.83
C LEU A 300 21.54 8.29 -49.38
N PRO A 301 20.90 7.15 -49.04
CA PRO A 301 21.11 6.47 -47.77
C PRO A 301 22.42 5.67 -47.78
N GLU A 302 23.11 5.62 -46.63
CA GLU A 302 24.31 4.82 -46.41
C GLU A 302 24.21 3.94 -45.15
N VAL A 303 24.93 2.81 -45.15
CA VAL A 303 25.13 1.97 -43.96
C VAL A 303 26.19 2.62 -43.09
N ALA A 304 25.77 3.50 -42.19
CA ALA A 304 26.65 4.19 -41.26
C ALA A 304 27.12 3.27 -40.13
N ASP A 305 26.25 2.37 -39.63
CA ASP A 305 26.60 1.42 -38.58
C ASP A 305 25.87 0.08 -38.62
N MET A 306 26.28 -0.87 -37.77
CA MET A 306 25.60 -2.17 -37.61
C MET A 306 25.76 -2.67 -36.16
N LYS A 307 24.65 -3.06 -35.52
CA LYS A 307 24.69 -3.72 -34.21
C LYS A 307 24.71 -5.25 -34.39
N PRO A 308 25.18 -6.01 -33.38
CA PRO A 308 25.04 -7.47 -33.38
C PRO A 308 23.58 -7.88 -33.59
N ALA A 309 23.37 -8.93 -34.38
CA ALA A 309 22.03 -9.51 -34.54
C ALA A 309 21.62 -10.26 -33.27
N ASP A 310 20.35 -10.13 -32.88
CA ASP A 310 19.76 -10.77 -31.70
C ASP A 310 18.40 -11.36 -32.06
N GLU A 311 18.14 -12.60 -31.64
CA GLU A 311 16.94 -13.40 -31.99
C GLU A 311 16.58 -13.41 -33.50
N GLY A 312 17.58 -13.25 -34.38
CA GLY A 312 17.37 -13.17 -35.83
C GLY A 312 16.94 -11.80 -36.37
N ILE A 313 16.94 -10.75 -35.55
CA ILE A 313 16.82 -9.35 -35.96
C ILE A 313 18.22 -8.75 -36.14
N LEU A 314 18.46 -8.10 -37.28
CA LEU A 314 19.66 -7.32 -37.58
C LEU A 314 19.35 -5.81 -37.54
N PRO A 315 19.86 -5.03 -36.56
CA PRO A 315 19.71 -3.57 -36.54
C PRO A 315 20.84 -2.89 -37.33
N VAL A 316 20.48 -2.23 -38.44
CA VAL A 316 21.40 -1.52 -39.35
C VAL A 316 21.26 0.00 -39.18
N GLY A 317 22.37 0.67 -38.94
CA GLY A 317 22.47 2.13 -38.83
C GLY A 317 22.37 2.80 -40.20
N LEU A 318 21.24 3.44 -40.47
CA LEU A 318 20.93 4.26 -41.63
C LEU A 318 21.32 5.72 -41.38
N ARG A 319 22.04 6.32 -42.33
CA ARG A 319 22.16 7.78 -42.45
C ARG A 319 21.68 8.21 -43.83
N ALA A 320 20.90 9.30 -43.90
CA ALA A 320 20.40 9.88 -45.14
C ALA A 320 20.44 11.42 -45.06
N ILE A 321 20.34 12.12 -46.19
CA ILE A 321 20.27 13.59 -46.17
C ILE A 321 18.80 14.00 -46.03
N GLY A 322 18.38 14.37 -44.82
CA GLY A 322 16.97 14.53 -44.46
C GLY A 322 16.16 15.43 -45.39
N LYS A 323 16.70 16.61 -45.71
CA LYS A 323 16.11 17.60 -46.62
C LYS A 323 15.96 17.15 -48.09
N ASP A 324 16.67 16.10 -48.51
CA ASP A 324 16.67 15.64 -49.90
C ASP A 324 15.69 14.45 -50.11
N ILE A 325 15.12 13.90 -49.03
CA ILE A 325 14.08 12.86 -49.02
C ILE A 325 12.81 13.39 -49.71
N LYS A 326 12.27 12.62 -50.67
CA LYS A 326 11.08 13.00 -51.44
C LYS A 326 9.77 12.54 -50.81
N GLN A 327 8.79 13.43 -50.89
CA GLN A 327 7.49 13.36 -50.24
C GLN A 327 6.48 14.18 -51.05
N GLY A 328 5.21 13.77 -51.06
CA GLY A 328 4.11 14.50 -51.70
C GLY A 328 4.14 14.43 -53.23
N GLY A 329 3.68 13.31 -53.80
CA GLY A 329 3.72 13.02 -55.25
C GLY A 329 4.90 12.14 -55.67
N GLU A 330 5.97 12.13 -54.88
CA GLU A 330 7.12 11.23 -55.01
C GLU A 330 7.52 10.69 -53.65
N GLY A 331 8.19 9.53 -53.65
CA GLY A 331 8.71 8.89 -52.44
C GLY A 331 10.10 8.33 -52.68
N SER A 332 11.06 8.66 -51.81
CA SER A 332 12.38 8.02 -51.83
C SER A 332 12.30 6.64 -51.17
N ILE A 333 12.55 5.56 -51.92
CA ILE A 333 12.52 4.18 -51.39
C ILE A 333 13.94 3.60 -51.30
N LEU A 334 14.17 2.70 -50.33
CA LEU A 334 15.44 1.98 -50.15
C LEU A 334 15.23 0.49 -49.84
N ALA A 335 16.24 -0.32 -50.15
CA ALA A 335 16.35 -1.72 -49.72
C ALA A 335 17.77 -2.00 -49.20
N LEU A 336 17.89 -2.87 -48.20
CA LEU A 336 19.17 -3.36 -47.70
C LEU A 336 19.67 -4.50 -48.60
N GLN A 337 20.95 -4.47 -48.97
CA GLN A 337 21.65 -5.55 -49.63
C GLN A 337 22.72 -6.15 -48.73
N ALA A 338 22.85 -7.48 -48.77
CA ALA A 338 23.93 -8.23 -48.13
C ALA A 338 24.65 -9.10 -49.16
N ILE A 339 25.98 -9.04 -49.19
CA ILE A 339 26.83 -9.87 -50.04
C ILE A 339 27.19 -11.16 -49.31
N VAL A 340 26.57 -12.27 -49.71
CA VAL A 340 26.87 -13.61 -49.17
C VAL A 340 28.06 -14.19 -49.92
N LYS A 341 29.20 -14.32 -49.24
CA LYS A 341 30.44 -14.85 -49.82
C LYS A 341 30.29 -16.30 -50.29
N ALA A 342 30.85 -16.58 -51.47
CA ALA A 342 30.88 -17.93 -52.03
C ALA A 342 31.66 -18.92 -51.16
N LYS A 343 31.20 -20.19 -51.10
CA LYS A 343 31.90 -21.25 -50.33
C LYS A 343 33.16 -21.79 -51.00
N SER A 344 33.52 -21.31 -52.19
CA SER A 344 34.70 -21.68 -52.97
C SER A 344 34.91 -20.70 -54.12
N ASP A 345 36.15 -20.47 -54.53
CA ASP A 345 36.54 -19.57 -55.64
C ASP A 345 35.91 -19.91 -57.02
N ALA A 346 35.30 -21.10 -57.15
CA ALA A 346 34.56 -21.54 -58.33
C ALA A 346 33.08 -21.10 -58.36
N GLN A 347 32.59 -20.39 -57.34
CA GLN A 347 31.23 -19.86 -57.25
C GLN A 347 31.28 -18.34 -57.05
N ALA A 348 30.28 -17.62 -57.57
CA ALA A 348 30.17 -16.17 -57.39
C ALA A 348 29.49 -15.82 -56.07
N ASP A 349 29.87 -14.69 -55.47
CA ASP A 349 29.15 -14.07 -54.34
C ASP A 349 27.67 -13.85 -54.71
N THR A 350 26.77 -13.99 -53.72
CA THR A 350 25.33 -13.85 -53.92
C THR A 350 24.79 -12.64 -53.17
N THR A 351 24.16 -11.70 -53.87
CA THR A 351 23.48 -10.54 -53.24
C THR A 351 22.08 -10.94 -52.77
N VAL A 352 21.83 -10.86 -51.47
CA VAL A 352 20.48 -10.91 -50.88
C VAL A 352 19.99 -9.47 -50.74
N THR A 353 18.82 -9.14 -51.29
CA THR A 353 18.19 -7.81 -51.17
C THR A 353 16.90 -7.93 -50.37
N SER A 354 16.64 -7.01 -49.45
CA SER A 354 15.37 -6.92 -48.71
C SER A 354 14.24 -6.40 -49.59
N ASP A 355 13.04 -6.40 -49.03
CA ASP A 355 11.94 -5.57 -49.54
C ASP A 355 12.33 -4.08 -49.55
N TYR A 356 11.68 -3.31 -50.42
CA TYR A 356 11.85 -1.85 -50.49
C TYR A 356 10.92 -1.17 -49.48
N ALA A 357 11.47 -0.27 -48.68
CA ALA A 357 10.75 0.58 -47.74
C ALA A 357 10.76 2.05 -48.19
N LEU A 358 9.69 2.79 -47.91
CA LEU A 358 9.64 4.24 -48.06
C LEU A 358 10.46 4.93 -46.97
N LEU A 359 11.25 5.94 -47.32
CA LEU A 359 11.89 6.82 -46.37
C LEU A 359 11.00 8.04 -46.11
N TYR A 360 10.41 8.11 -44.92
CA TYR A 360 9.61 9.24 -44.45
C TYR A 360 10.49 10.13 -43.58
N ALA A 361 10.47 11.44 -43.78
CA ALA A 361 11.31 12.38 -43.06
C ALA A 361 10.48 13.18 -42.08
N SER A 362 11.03 13.35 -40.88
CA SER A 362 10.46 14.22 -39.86
C SER A 362 11.50 15.30 -39.54
N LYS A 363 11.05 16.54 -39.43
CA LYS A 363 11.88 17.67 -39.06
C LYS A 363 11.91 17.79 -37.54
N VAL A 364 13.10 17.94 -36.98
CA VAL A 364 13.31 18.18 -35.55
C VAL A 364 13.98 19.53 -35.34
N THR A 365 13.38 20.41 -34.53
CA THR A 365 13.87 21.77 -34.31
C THR A 365 13.95 22.09 -32.80
N PRO A 366 15.15 22.34 -32.25
CA PRO A 366 15.33 22.67 -30.83
C PRO A 366 14.78 24.08 -30.54
N GLN A 367 14.05 24.22 -29.43
CA GLN A 367 13.36 25.45 -29.02
C GLN A 367 14.06 26.16 -27.86
N ALA A 368 14.30 25.45 -26.75
CA ALA A 368 14.81 26.04 -25.51
C ALA A 368 15.56 25.02 -24.64
N ILE A 369 16.38 25.54 -23.72
CA ILE A 369 16.90 24.77 -22.59
C ILE A 369 15.91 24.99 -21.45
N ALA A 370 15.52 23.93 -20.75
CA ALA A 370 14.54 23.97 -19.67
C ALA A 370 15.00 23.16 -18.46
N PHE A 371 14.30 23.32 -17.33
CA PHE A 371 14.45 22.41 -16.20
C PHE A 371 13.80 21.05 -16.51
N ASN A 372 14.14 20.03 -15.73
CA ASN A 372 13.46 18.72 -15.78
C ASN A 372 12.41 18.53 -14.68
N ASP A 373 12.26 19.51 -13.78
CA ASP A 373 11.31 19.52 -12.67
C ASP A 373 10.40 20.74 -12.78
N ALA A 374 9.08 20.51 -12.87
CA ALA A 374 8.08 21.57 -13.03
C ALA A 374 7.83 22.40 -11.74
N THR A 375 8.50 22.08 -10.63
CA THR A 375 8.50 22.91 -9.42
C THR A 375 9.53 24.04 -9.44
N LEU A 376 10.50 24.00 -10.38
CA LEU A 376 11.55 25.00 -10.55
C LEU A 376 11.06 26.12 -11.49
N ALA A 377 10.79 27.30 -10.94
CA ALA A 377 10.20 28.42 -11.66
C ALA A 377 11.24 29.27 -12.42
N ALA A 378 10.98 29.55 -13.70
CA ALA A 378 11.74 30.45 -14.56
C ALA A 378 10.84 31.07 -15.65
N GLU A 379 11.07 30.78 -16.95
CA GLU A 379 10.23 31.26 -18.05
C GLU A 379 9.16 30.22 -18.40
N ASP A 380 7.92 30.48 -17.97
CA ASP A 380 6.71 29.67 -18.22
C ASP A 380 6.58 29.15 -19.67
N CYS A 381 6.53 27.82 -19.80
CA CYS A 381 6.44 27.10 -21.08
C CYS A 381 5.00 27.02 -21.62
N ARG A 382 4.38 28.18 -21.92
CA ARG A 382 2.94 28.36 -22.26
C ARG A 382 2.30 27.43 -23.30
N GLU A 383 3.09 26.80 -24.17
CA GLU A 383 2.61 25.91 -25.24
C GLU A 383 2.29 24.48 -24.75
N SER A 384 2.73 24.11 -23.53
CA SER A 384 2.67 22.71 -23.05
C SER A 384 2.83 22.64 -21.53
N ALA A 385 2.24 21.63 -20.86
CA ALA A 385 2.42 21.41 -19.41
C ALA A 385 3.79 20.79 -19.04
N ASN A 386 4.87 21.30 -19.65
CA ASN A 386 6.26 20.94 -19.39
C ASN A 386 6.88 21.89 -18.34
N PRO A 387 8.03 21.55 -17.76
CA PRO A 387 8.78 22.44 -16.86
C PRO A 387 9.18 23.76 -17.52
N ASP A 388 9.49 24.76 -16.69
CA ASP A 388 9.87 26.09 -17.17
C ASP A 388 11.19 26.10 -17.95
N GLU A 389 11.24 27.00 -18.93
CA GLU A 389 12.43 27.26 -19.73
C GLU A 389 13.42 28.12 -18.93
N LEU A 390 14.72 27.93 -19.15
CA LEU A 390 15.73 28.80 -18.55
C LEU A 390 15.53 30.24 -19.04
N PHE A 391 15.85 31.22 -18.18
CA PHE A 391 15.77 32.64 -18.55
C PHE A 391 16.50 32.89 -19.86
N LYS A 392 15.79 33.45 -20.84
CA LYS A 392 16.27 33.59 -22.23
C LYS A 392 17.32 34.70 -22.37
N THR A 393 17.41 35.59 -21.38
CA THR A 393 18.34 36.71 -21.32
C THR A 393 18.96 36.85 -19.93
N VAL A 394 20.12 37.51 -19.87
CA VAL A 394 20.76 37.90 -18.59
C VAL A 394 19.87 38.85 -17.78
N GLU A 395 19.10 39.71 -18.46
CA GLU A 395 18.09 40.57 -17.85
C GLU A 395 17.02 39.77 -17.09
N GLY A 396 16.45 38.73 -17.71
CA GLY A 396 15.47 37.85 -17.07
C GLY A 396 16.02 37.22 -15.79
N ALA A 397 17.21 36.63 -15.87
CA ALA A 397 17.86 36.00 -14.70
C ALA A 397 18.28 36.99 -13.60
N ILE A 398 18.57 38.26 -13.92
CA ILE A 398 18.88 39.28 -12.91
C ILE A 398 17.60 39.79 -12.22
N THR A 399 16.54 40.03 -12.99
CA THR A 399 15.29 40.68 -12.53
C THR A 399 14.28 39.76 -11.82
N HIS A 400 14.50 38.43 -11.84
CA HIS A 400 13.67 37.43 -11.14
C HIS A 400 14.42 36.81 -9.96
N ALA A 401 13.71 36.14 -9.04
CA ALA A 401 14.35 35.45 -7.91
C ALA A 401 15.32 34.34 -8.37
N PRO A 402 16.33 33.97 -7.56
CA PRO A 402 17.18 32.81 -7.84
C PRO A 402 16.35 31.53 -7.99
N THR A 403 16.56 30.78 -9.07
CA THR A 403 15.80 29.54 -9.34
C THR A 403 16.30 28.35 -8.54
N LEU A 404 17.58 28.35 -8.15
CA LEU A 404 18.23 27.28 -7.41
C LEU A 404 18.96 27.83 -6.18
N THR A 405 19.09 27.00 -5.15
CA THR A 405 19.85 27.31 -3.93
C THR A 405 20.88 26.22 -3.66
N VAL A 406 22.05 26.59 -3.16
CA VAL A 406 23.15 25.66 -2.81
C VAL A 406 23.75 26.03 -1.45
N ALA A 407 24.08 25.04 -0.63
CA ALA A 407 24.75 25.30 0.66
C ALA A 407 26.21 25.71 0.42
N TYR A 408 26.70 26.70 1.16
CA TYR A 408 28.06 27.25 1.04
C TYR A 408 29.20 26.22 1.16
N ASN A 409 28.92 25.05 1.75
CA ASN A 409 29.82 23.93 2.01
C ASN A 409 29.45 22.65 1.24
N SER A 410 28.70 22.79 0.13
CA SER A 410 28.25 21.69 -0.72
C SER A 410 28.51 22.00 -2.20
N PHE A 411 27.82 21.33 -3.12
CA PHE A 411 27.82 21.59 -4.56
C PHE A 411 26.44 21.24 -5.15
N ILE A 412 26.18 21.67 -6.39
CA ILE A 412 25.00 21.29 -7.16
C ILE A 412 25.41 20.92 -8.60
N ASP A 413 24.93 19.78 -9.10
CA ASP A 413 25.15 19.33 -10.48
C ASP A 413 23.95 19.70 -11.34
N LEU A 414 24.14 20.67 -12.25
CA LEU A 414 23.10 21.19 -13.12
C LEU A 414 22.66 20.17 -14.20
N LYS A 415 23.48 19.18 -14.53
CA LYS A 415 23.14 18.16 -15.54
C LYS A 415 21.96 17.29 -15.10
N ASN A 416 21.82 17.11 -13.79
CA ASN A 416 20.70 16.38 -13.18
C ASN A 416 19.40 17.19 -13.15
N LEU A 417 19.41 18.46 -13.56
CA LEU A 417 18.30 19.41 -13.45
C LEU A 417 17.83 19.96 -14.81
N LEU A 418 18.50 19.60 -15.91
CA LEU A 418 18.34 20.23 -17.21
C LEU A 418 17.82 19.28 -18.29
N THR A 419 17.16 19.89 -19.28
CA THR A 419 16.51 19.21 -20.41
C THR A 419 16.49 20.15 -21.62
N ILE A 420 16.15 19.66 -22.82
CA ILE A 420 15.92 20.50 -24.01
C ILE A 420 14.50 20.30 -24.54
N HIS A 421 13.80 21.42 -24.78
CA HIS A 421 12.55 21.45 -25.54
C HIS A 421 12.83 21.45 -27.05
N TYR A 422 12.11 20.62 -27.81
CA TYR A 422 12.19 20.55 -29.27
C TYR A 422 10.81 20.32 -29.90
N ASN A 423 10.63 20.79 -31.14
CA ASN A 423 9.47 20.43 -31.97
C ASN A 423 9.86 19.26 -32.88
N ARG A 424 8.92 18.34 -33.13
CA ARG A 424 9.02 17.30 -34.16
C ARG A 424 7.78 17.34 -35.04
N GLU A 425 8.02 17.45 -36.33
CA GLU A 425 6.99 17.60 -37.36
C GLU A 425 7.27 16.60 -38.49
N GLY A 426 6.40 15.60 -38.65
CA GLY A 426 6.34 14.76 -39.83
C GLY A 426 6.01 15.60 -41.05
N GLN A 427 6.55 15.22 -42.21
CA GLN A 427 6.29 15.91 -43.47
C GLN A 427 5.84 14.88 -44.52
N PRO A 428 4.77 15.14 -45.31
CA PRO A 428 3.88 16.29 -45.25
C PRO A 428 2.77 16.13 -44.18
N GLU A 429 2.55 14.92 -43.68
CA GLU A 429 1.55 14.63 -42.64
C GLU A 429 2.22 14.29 -41.29
N ALA A 430 1.47 14.53 -40.21
CA ALA A 430 1.96 14.28 -38.86
C ALA A 430 2.09 12.78 -38.56
N THR A 431 3.21 12.39 -37.97
CA THR A 431 3.40 11.03 -37.43
C THR A 431 2.87 10.92 -36.00
N LYS A 432 2.78 9.69 -35.48
CA LYS A 432 2.54 9.44 -34.03
C LYS A 432 3.62 10.06 -33.12
N ASN A 433 4.79 10.39 -33.67
CA ASN A 433 5.94 10.91 -32.95
C ASN A 433 6.02 12.44 -32.96
N ASP A 434 5.08 13.13 -33.61
CA ASP A 434 5.02 14.59 -33.70
C ASP A 434 4.73 15.27 -32.35
N GLY A 435 4.91 16.58 -32.31
CA GLY A 435 4.54 17.45 -31.20
C GLY A 435 5.43 18.67 -31.06
N THR A 436 4.88 19.72 -30.46
CA THR A 436 5.61 20.91 -30.01
C THR A 436 6.17 20.70 -28.60
N HIS A 437 7.29 21.35 -28.28
CA HIS A 437 7.94 21.34 -26.95
C HIS A 437 8.08 19.93 -26.33
N LYS A 438 8.42 18.93 -27.15
CA LYS A 438 8.82 17.61 -26.67
C LYS A 438 10.16 17.71 -25.94
N VAL A 439 10.41 16.76 -25.04
CA VAL A 439 11.55 16.83 -24.11
C VAL A 439 12.65 15.84 -24.52
N TRP A 440 13.89 16.33 -24.65
CA TRP A 440 15.12 15.52 -24.66
C TRP A 440 15.74 15.57 -23.28
N ALA A 441 15.98 14.41 -22.67
CA ALA A 441 16.70 14.35 -21.41
C ALA A 441 18.17 14.76 -21.62
N TYR A 442 18.83 15.20 -20.55
CA TYR A 442 20.26 15.56 -20.60
C TYR A 442 21.10 14.40 -21.19
N GLY A 443 21.80 14.66 -22.30
CA GLY A 443 22.63 13.70 -23.03
C GLY A 443 21.99 13.16 -24.31
N ASP A 444 20.66 13.23 -24.47
CA ASP A 444 19.98 12.80 -25.71
C ASP A 444 20.34 13.70 -26.90
N GLU A 445 20.71 14.96 -26.66
CA GLU A 445 21.07 15.93 -27.71
C GLU A 445 22.34 15.52 -28.47
N ALA A 446 23.18 14.68 -27.86
CA ALA A 446 24.37 14.11 -28.50
C ALA A 446 24.02 13.27 -29.75
N LYS A 447 22.81 12.69 -29.83
CA LYS A 447 22.31 12.00 -31.04
C LYS A 447 22.35 12.91 -32.28
N TYR A 448 22.13 14.21 -32.09
CA TYR A 448 22.09 15.21 -33.14
C TYR A 448 23.37 16.05 -33.24
N GLY A 449 24.48 15.58 -32.66
CA GLY A 449 25.76 16.27 -32.68
C GLY A 449 25.81 17.56 -31.86
N LEU A 450 24.86 17.73 -30.92
CA LEU A 450 24.80 18.85 -30.00
C LEU A 450 25.51 18.51 -28.67
N LYS A 451 25.89 19.53 -27.90
CA LYS A 451 26.49 19.39 -26.57
C LYS A 451 26.24 20.63 -25.71
N TYR A 452 26.13 20.44 -24.40
CA TYR A 452 26.08 21.54 -23.43
C TYR A 452 27.44 22.24 -23.23
N ASP A 453 27.41 23.54 -22.93
CA ASP A 453 28.54 24.38 -22.51
C ASP A 453 28.09 25.29 -21.35
N PHE A 454 28.91 25.36 -20.31
CA PHE A 454 28.60 26.05 -19.05
C PHE A 454 29.69 27.06 -18.70
N ALA A 455 29.31 28.28 -18.31
CA ALA A 455 30.24 29.30 -17.83
C ALA A 455 29.56 30.30 -16.88
N PHE A 456 30.32 30.95 -16.00
CA PHE A 456 29.81 32.06 -15.20
C PHE A 456 29.75 33.37 -15.97
N ILE A 457 28.66 34.10 -15.82
CA ILE A 457 28.58 35.53 -16.14
C ILE A 457 29.05 36.32 -14.92
N GLN A 458 30.09 37.12 -15.10
CA GLN A 458 30.64 37.98 -14.07
C GLN A 458 29.84 39.28 -14.05
N TYR A 459 29.22 39.58 -12.91
CA TYR A 459 28.49 40.80 -12.64
C TYR A 459 28.70 41.26 -11.18
N THR A 460 28.62 42.56 -10.93
CA THR A 460 28.71 43.19 -9.59
C THR A 460 27.35 43.70 -9.15
N SER A 461 26.97 43.48 -7.88
CA SER A 461 25.77 44.06 -7.28
C SER A 461 26.08 45.33 -6.48
N GLY A 462 25.38 46.42 -6.79
CA GLY A 462 25.45 47.70 -6.09
C GLY A 462 26.74 48.46 -6.35
N GLN A 463 27.38 48.95 -5.29
CA GLN A 463 28.69 49.63 -5.35
C GLN A 463 29.89 48.67 -5.19
N ASN A 464 29.66 47.35 -5.13
CA ASN A 464 30.74 46.38 -4.99
C ASN A 464 31.57 46.27 -6.28
N VAL A 465 32.85 45.98 -6.13
CA VAL A 465 33.80 45.75 -7.24
C VAL A 465 34.10 44.27 -7.50
N THR A 466 33.80 43.39 -6.54
CA THR A 466 33.93 41.94 -6.67
C THR A 466 32.65 41.35 -7.24
N SER A 467 32.76 40.44 -8.21
CA SER A 467 31.58 39.78 -8.78
C SER A 467 31.02 38.68 -7.86
N ASP A 468 29.70 38.58 -7.76
CA ASP A 468 29.02 37.49 -7.06
C ASP A 468 29.41 36.11 -7.61
N SER A 469 29.58 35.99 -8.94
CA SER A 469 30.05 34.78 -9.60
C SER A 469 31.54 34.46 -9.36
N LYS A 470 32.28 35.24 -8.55
CA LYS A 470 33.59 34.83 -8.00
C LYS A 470 33.48 33.95 -6.77
N TYR A 471 32.31 33.90 -6.14
CA TYR A 471 32.03 33.04 -4.99
C TYR A 471 31.62 31.61 -5.41
N ALA A 472 32.04 31.17 -6.60
CA ALA A 472 31.87 29.80 -7.08
C ALA A 472 33.03 29.38 -8.01
N ASP A 473 33.26 28.07 -8.13
CA ASP A 473 34.42 27.50 -8.81
C ASP A 473 34.30 27.51 -10.34
N ALA A 474 35.08 28.39 -10.99
CA ALA A 474 35.09 28.53 -12.45
C ALA A 474 35.69 27.34 -13.21
N ASN A 475 36.23 26.32 -12.52
CA ASN A 475 36.67 25.07 -13.15
C ASN A 475 35.55 24.02 -13.13
N THR A 476 34.95 23.75 -11.97
CA THR A 476 33.89 22.72 -11.87
C THR A 476 32.65 23.09 -12.69
N ILE A 477 32.35 24.39 -12.84
CA ILE A 477 31.17 24.82 -13.59
C ILE A 477 31.22 24.38 -15.07
N LYS A 478 32.41 24.23 -15.66
CA LYS A 478 32.59 23.76 -17.05
C LYS A 478 32.08 22.33 -17.26
N GLU A 479 32.02 21.56 -16.18
CA GLU A 479 31.52 20.18 -16.13
C GLU A 479 30.03 20.12 -15.71
N GLY A 480 29.37 21.28 -15.60
CA GLY A 480 27.99 21.42 -15.12
C GLY A 480 27.85 21.54 -13.60
N VAL A 481 28.95 21.55 -12.83
CA VAL A 481 28.90 21.48 -11.35
C VAL A 481 29.22 22.84 -10.73
N LEU A 482 28.26 23.44 -10.04
CA LEU A 482 28.48 24.68 -9.27
C LEU A 482 28.91 24.33 -7.84
N THR A 483 30.13 24.73 -7.50
CA THR A 483 30.70 24.60 -6.14
C THR A 483 30.93 25.99 -5.55
N PRO A 484 30.25 26.40 -4.47
CA PRO A 484 30.49 27.67 -3.79
C PRO A 484 31.92 27.80 -3.25
N ARG A 485 32.47 29.02 -3.29
CA ARG A 485 33.85 29.36 -2.92
C ARG A 485 33.92 30.71 -2.21
N ILE A 486 34.99 30.95 -1.46
CA ILE A 486 35.30 32.28 -0.92
C ILE A 486 36.25 33.05 -1.86
N VAL A 487 36.39 34.36 -1.60
CA VAL A 487 37.37 35.22 -2.28
C VAL A 487 38.42 35.75 -1.29
N ASN A 488 39.62 36.04 -1.79
CA ASN A 488 40.65 36.75 -1.03
C ASN A 488 40.38 38.27 -0.97
N SER A 489 41.27 39.03 -0.31
CA SER A 489 41.17 40.49 -0.19
C SER A 489 41.32 41.27 -1.50
N ALA A 490 41.75 40.61 -2.59
CA ALA A 490 41.81 41.17 -3.94
C ALA A 490 40.57 40.82 -4.80
N GLY A 491 39.60 40.06 -4.25
CA GLY A 491 38.41 39.60 -4.98
C GLY A 491 38.65 38.38 -5.87
N GLU A 492 39.77 37.68 -5.68
CA GLU A 492 40.12 36.46 -6.42
C GLU A 492 39.56 35.22 -5.71
N THR A 493 38.94 34.31 -6.46
CA THR A 493 38.39 33.05 -5.96
C THR A 493 39.47 32.14 -5.37
N LEU A 494 39.26 31.65 -4.16
CA LEU A 494 40.10 30.65 -3.50
C LEU A 494 39.52 29.24 -3.66
N ASN A 495 40.36 28.20 -3.57
CA ASN A 495 39.94 26.79 -3.57
C ASN A 495 39.39 26.35 -2.19
N GLU A 496 38.61 27.21 -1.55
CA GLU A 496 38.12 27.06 -0.18
C GLU A 496 36.63 27.40 -0.12
N GLN A 497 35.87 26.62 0.64
CA GLN A 497 34.44 26.86 0.91
C GLN A 497 34.30 27.58 2.26
N GLY A 498 33.32 28.48 2.39
CA GLY A 498 33.20 29.26 3.63
C GLY A 498 32.00 30.21 3.66
N VAL A 499 31.58 30.55 4.87
CA VAL A 499 30.35 31.30 5.16
C VAL A 499 30.28 32.69 4.55
N SER A 500 31.42 33.29 4.16
CA SER A 500 31.46 34.60 3.47
C SER A 500 30.90 34.57 2.04
N SER A 501 30.60 33.37 1.51
CA SER A 501 29.88 33.18 0.25
C SER A 501 28.35 33.16 0.41
N VAL A 502 27.82 33.09 1.64
CA VAL A 502 26.38 33.12 1.89
C VAL A 502 25.78 34.47 1.46
N GLY A 503 24.60 34.43 0.84
CA GLY A 503 23.91 35.58 0.26
C GLY A 503 24.52 36.08 -1.05
N LYS A 504 25.49 35.36 -1.64
CA LYS A 504 26.02 35.65 -2.99
C LYS A 504 25.25 34.86 -4.03
N ARG A 505 25.08 35.47 -5.21
CA ARG A 505 24.16 34.94 -6.24
C ARG A 505 24.86 34.68 -7.59
N PRO A 506 25.69 33.62 -7.73
CA PRO A 506 26.33 33.31 -9.01
C PRO A 506 25.34 33.18 -10.17
N LEU A 507 25.70 33.78 -11.31
CA LEU A 507 24.92 33.74 -12.54
C LEU A 507 25.62 32.82 -13.56
N VAL A 508 24.95 31.74 -13.95
CA VAL A 508 25.44 30.74 -14.91
C VAL A 508 24.81 30.96 -16.27
N ARG A 509 25.62 30.95 -17.32
CA ARG A 509 25.21 30.76 -18.71
C ARG A 509 25.26 29.27 -19.04
N VAL A 510 24.16 28.75 -19.54
CA VAL A 510 24.06 27.44 -20.18
C VAL A 510 23.90 27.66 -21.68
N ARG A 511 24.65 26.94 -22.51
CA ARG A 511 24.50 26.92 -23.97
C ARG A 511 24.35 25.49 -24.45
N VAL A 512 23.67 25.32 -25.58
CA VAL A 512 23.78 24.13 -26.42
C VAL A 512 24.50 24.55 -27.69
N THR A 513 25.60 23.86 -28.00
CA THR A 513 26.44 24.12 -29.17
C THR A 513 26.45 22.91 -30.09
N ASP A 514 26.68 23.13 -31.38
CA ASP A 514 26.92 22.05 -32.35
C ASP A 514 28.38 21.58 -32.35
N ALA A 515 28.69 20.62 -33.24
CA ALA A 515 30.03 20.08 -33.43
C ALA A 515 31.09 21.15 -33.79
N ASP A 516 30.69 22.22 -34.50
CA ASP A 516 31.56 23.34 -34.88
C ASP A 516 31.71 24.39 -33.74
N GLY A 517 31.02 24.19 -32.60
CA GLY A 517 31.00 25.11 -31.47
C GLY A 517 30.09 26.32 -31.64
N ARG A 518 29.20 26.32 -32.64
CA ARG A 518 28.24 27.41 -32.87
C ARG A 518 27.08 27.29 -31.90
N VAL A 519 26.57 28.42 -31.40
CA VAL A 519 25.53 28.45 -30.35
C VAL A 519 24.16 28.22 -30.98
N VAL A 520 23.49 27.14 -30.60
CA VAL A 520 22.13 26.79 -31.03
C VAL A 520 21.11 27.34 -30.04
N LEU A 521 21.27 26.98 -28.76
CA LEU A 521 20.46 27.49 -27.65
C LEU A 521 21.34 28.17 -26.60
N ALA A 522 20.75 29.10 -25.87
CA ALA A 522 21.35 29.72 -24.69
C ALA A 522 20.26 30.05 -23.65
N GLY A 523 20.60 29.90 -22.38
CA GLY A 523 19.75 30.22 -21.23
C GLY A 523 20.59 30.55 -20.01
N PHE A 524 19.96 31.14 -18.99
CA PHE A 524 20.64 31.66 -17.80
C PHE A 524 19.98 31.17 -16.52
N ILE A 525 20.79 30.88 -15.51
CA ILE A 525 20.35 30.43 -14.19
C ILE A 525 21.01 31.33 -13.14
N LYS A 526 20.22 31.97 -12.28
CA LYS A 526 20.70 32.63 -11.06
C LYS A 526 20.57 31.65 -9.90
N ILE A 527 21.66 31.40 -9.19
CA ILE A 527 21.72 30.46 -8.05
C ILE A 527 22.04 31.27 -6.80
N GLU A 528 21.40 30.98 -5.67
CA GLU A 528 21.70 31.58 -4.37
C GLU A 528 22.56 30.65 -3.50
N ILE A 529 23.61 31.20 -2.89
CA ILE A 529 24.43 30.46 -1.92
C ILE A 529 23.86 30.73 -0.51
N ALA A 530 23.32 29.70 0.13
CA ALA A 530 22.71 29.77 1.46
C ALA A 530 23.61 29.17 2.56
N LYS A 531 23.32 29.47 3.84
CA LYS A 531 23.99 28.80 4.98
C LYS A 531 23.61 27.30 5.03
N GLN A 532 22.36 27.00 4.67
CA GLN A 532 21.78 25.66 4.59
C GLN A 532 20.64 25.68 3.56
N VAL A 533 20.33 24.54 2.92
CA VAL A 533 19.26 24.41 1.91
C VAL A 533 18.04 23.66 2.45
N ASP A 534 18.26 22.62 3.27
CA ASP A 534 17.18 21.81 3.85
C ASP A 534 16.53 22.49 5.07
N ASP A 535 15.21 22.27 5.24
CA ASP A 535 14.46 22.66 6.45
C ASP A 535 15.15 22.13 7.73
N ILE A 536 15.32 22.99 8.74
CA ILE A 536 15.89 22.59 10.02
C ILE A 536 14.75 21.98 10.85
N VAL A 537 14.89 20.75 11.31
CA VAL A 537 13.95 20.12 12.26
C VAL A 537 14.67 19.82 13.57
N THR A 538 14.11 20.26 14.70
CA THR A 538 14.63 19.94 16.04
C THR A 538 14.40 18.47 16.40
N SER A 539 14.92 18.04 17.55
CA SER A 539 14.36 16.85 18.21
C SER A 539 12.92 17.09 18.65
N VAL A 540 12.19 16.00 18.95
CA VAL A 540 10.80 16.07 19.42
C VAL A 540 10.77 16.58 20.87
N PHE A 541 9.92 17.58 21.11
CA PHE A 541 9.56 18.04 22.44
C PHE A 541 8.43 17.16 22.99
N ASP A 542 8.81 15.99 23.52
CA ASP A 542 7.89 15.06 24.17
C ASP A 542 7.46 15.58 25.55
N LYS A 543 6.16 15.81 25.74
CA LYS A 543 5.56 16.24 27.00
C LYS A 543 4.92 15.09 27.79
N GLY A 544 5.12 13.85 27.33
CA GLY A 544 4.65 12.64 27.99
C GLY A 544 3.14 12.46 27.93
N THR A 545 2.59 11.73 28.91
CA THR A 545 1.17 11.38 28.96
C THR A 545 0.39 12.30 29.89
N HIS A 546 -0.60 12.99 29.35
CA HIS A 546 -1.60 13.75 30.11
C HIS A 546 -2.79 12.86 30.49
N ASN A 547 -3.34 13.03 31.70
CA ASN A 547 -4.51 12.31 32.17
C ASN A 547 -5.78 13.08 31.78
N PHE A 548 -6.58 12.52 30.87
CA PHE A 548 -7.80 13.13 30.33
C PHE A 548 -8.71 13.72 31.42
N GLY A 549 -9.08 14.98 31.26
CA GLY A 549 -9.88 15.74 32.22
C GLY A 549 -10.87 16.69 31.57
N CYS A 550 -11.64 17.37 32.42
CA CYS A 550 -12.56 18.44 32.02
C CYS A 550 -11.91 19.82 32.00
N ASP A 551 -10.72 19.94 32.59
CA ASP A 551 -9.90 21.15 32.57
C ASP A 551 -9.01 21.14 31.30
N GLU A 552 -8.48 22.31 30.94
CA GLU A 552 -7.52 22.42 29.83
C GLU A 552 -6.20 21.69 30.18
N ALA A 553 -5.60 21.05 29.18
CA ALA A 553 -4.33 20.36 29.32
C ALA A 553 -3.20 21.24 28.77
N ASP A 554 -2.31 21.65 29.67
CA ASP A 554 -1.18 22.54 29.36
C ASP A 554 0.14 21.76 29.22
N ALA A 555 0.76 21.91 28.06
CA ALA A 555 2.07 21.39 27.69
C ALA A 555 3.06 22.57 27.53
N ILE A 556 3.71 22.92 28.64
CA ILE A 556 4.73 23.99 28.68
C ILE A 556 6.12 23.42 28.37
N LEU A 557 6.84 24.05 27.44
CA LEU A 557 8.25 23.77 27.19
C LEU A 557 9.12 24.44 28.27
N THR A 558 10.23 23.80 28.62
CA THR A 558 11.20 24.32 29.60
C THR A 558 12.32 25.10 28.93
N TRP A 559 12.93 26.01 29.69
CA TRP A 559 14.13 26.75 29.28
C TRP A 559 15.24 25.84 28.76
N SER A 560 15.46 24.70 29.43
CA SER A 560 16.43 23.68 29.07
C SER A 560 16.10 22.96 27.75
N GLU A 561 14.83 22.68 27.48
CA GLU A 561 14.41 22.09 26.20
C GLU A 561 14.65 23.07 25.06
N ILE A 562 14.29 24.35 25.23
CA ILE A 562 14.55 25.40 24.22
C ILE A 562 16.06 25.58 23.99
N SER A 563 16.87 25.72 25.04
CA SER A 563 18.33 25.85 24.89
C SER A 563 18.92 24.64 24.14
N TYR A 564 18.61 23.42 24.58
CA TYR A 564 19.24 22.21 24.04
C TYR A 564 18.72 21.79 22.65
N GLN A 565 17.42 21.92 22.39
CA GLN A 565 16.83 21.38 21.15
C GLN A 565 16.64 22.43 20.05
N LEU A 566 16.44 23.71 20.41
CA LEU A 566 16.27 24.81 19.45
C LEU A 566 17.56 25.60 19.24
N LEU A 567 18.15 26.17 20.30
CA LEU A 567 19.30 27.10 20.14
C LEU A 567 20.56 26.39 19.61
N GLU A 568 20.94 25.25 20.19
CA GLU A 568 22.05 24.42 19.67
C GLU A 568 21.80 24.00 18.20
N LYS A 569 20.54 23.71 17.85
CA LYS A 569 20.16 23.25 16.51
C LYS A 569 20.14 24.37 15.47
N ALA A 570 19.84 25.60 15.88
CA ALA A 570 19.89 26.79 15.05
C ALA A 570 21.32 27.21 14.66
N ALA A 571 22.35 26.65 15.32
CA ALA A 571 23.76 26.94 15.10
C ALA A 571 24.07 28.46 15.13
N VAL A 572 23.54 29.10 16.19
CA VAL A 572 23.80 30.48 16.63
C VAL A 572 24.76 30.47 17.83
N GLN A 573 25.41 31.59 18.13
CA GLN A 573 26.34 31.71 19.26
C GLN A 573 25.66 32.15 20.56
N SER A 574 24.46 32.74 20.50
CA SER A 574 23.71 33.20 21.69
C SER A 574 22.20 33.26 21.46
N LYS A 575 21.44 33.43 22.55
CA LYS A 575 20.01 33.79 22.49
C LYS A 575 19.80 35.12 21.75
N ASP A 576 20.60 36.15 22.05
CA ASP A 576 20.44 37.47 21.42
C ASP A 576 20.64 37.39 19.89
N GLU A 577 21.54 36.51 19.41
CA GLU A 577 21.69 36.22 17.98
C GLU A 577 20.48 35.46 17.43
N PHE A 578 19.92 34.49 18.16
CA PHE A 578 18.68 33.82 17.76
C PHE A 578 17.51 34.81 17.62
N ASP A 579 17.26 35.62 18.64
CA ASP A 579 16.18 36.60 18.69
C ASP A 579 16.36 37.70 17.64
N ALA A 580 17.59 38.02 17.23
CA ALA A 580 17.86 38.95 16.14
C ALA A 580 17.61 38.34 14.75
N LEU A 581 17.84 37.02 14.58
CA LEU A 581 17.75 36.33 13.30
C LEU A 581 16.38 35.68 13.02
N TYR A 582 15.61 35.33 14.05
CA TYR A 582 14.38 34.54 13.95
C TYR A 582 13.19 35.14 14.73
N GLU A 583 11.98 34.86 14.25
CA GLU A 583 10.69 35.08 14.93
C GLU A 583 9.80 33.85 14.85
N PHE A 584 8.88 33.71 15.81
CA PHE A 584 7.93 32.62 15.86
C PHE A 584 6.81 32.84 14.83
N ASP A 585 6.50 31.83 14.01
CA ASP A 585 5.53 31.97 12.92
C ASP A 585 4.09 31.90 13.46
N VAL A 586 3.53 33.08 13.75
CA VAL A 586 2.19 33.26 14.32
C VAL A 586 1.19 33.86 13.33
N ASP A 587 -0.09 33.65 13.57
CA ASP A 587 -1.19 34.38 12.93
C ASP A 587 -1.41 35.78 13.54
N ASP A 588 -2.36 36.53 12.98
CA ASP A 588 -2.74 37.88 13.44
C ASP A 588 -3.25 37.92 14.90
N SER A 589 -3.55 36.77 15.51
CA SER A 589 -3.99 36.62 16.89
C SER A 589 -2.86 36.18 17.85
N GLY A 590 -1.63 36.04 17.35
CA GLY A 590 -0.48 35.58 18.12
C GLY A 590 -0.53 34.08 18.47
N VAL A 591 -1.27 33.27 17.70
CA VAL A 591 -1.27 31.81 17.80
C VAL A 591 -0.34 31.24 16.74
N ALA A 592 0.47 30.24 17.10
CA ALA A 592 1.38 29.59 16.15
C ALA A 592 0.64 28.99 14.95
N LYS A 593 1.16 29.22 13.75
CA LYS A 593 0.74 28.46 12.57
C LYS A 593 1.23 27.01 12.74
N GLN A 594 0.32 26.05 12.61
CA GLN A 594 0.67 24.63 12.66
C GLN A 594 0.93 24.08 11.25
N PHE A 595 1.85 23.13 11.16
CA PHE A 595 2.32 22.51 9.92
C PHE A 595 2.22 20.99 10.00
N ALA A 596 2.05 20.37 8.85
CA ALA A 596 2.14 18.93 8.64
C ALA A 596 3.28 18.61 7.68
N LYS A 597 3.84 17.40 7.75
CA LYS A 597 4.73 16.92 6.68
C LYS A 597 3.94 16.70 5.40
N SER A 598 4.55 17.06 4.28
CA SER A 598 4.14 16.71 2.92
C SER A 598 3.98 15.20 2.72
N ALA A 599 3.23 14.81 1.68
CA ALA A 599 2.94 13.39 1.40
C ALA A 599 4.18 12.55 1.03
N ASP A 600 5.24 13.17 0.51
CA ASP A 600 6.54 12.52 0.26
C ASP A 600 7.47 12.54 1.48
N GLY A 601 7.06 13.22 2.56
CA GLY A 601 7.77 13.31 3.84
C GLY A 601 8.97 14.25 3.85
N LYS A 602 9.24 14.99 2.76
CA LYS A 602 10.48 15.77 2.58
C LYS A 602 10.38 17.24 3.01
N SER A 603 9.21 17.84 2.88
CA SER A 603 8.94 19.25 3.22
C SER A 603 7.77 19.42 4.18
N PHE A 604 7.52 20.64 4.64
CA PHE A 604 6.36 20.98 5.47
C PHE A 604 5.35 21.87 4.73
N VAL A 605 4.07 21.58 4.94
CA VAL A 605 2.94 22.37 4.41
C VAL A 605 2.07 22.85 5.59
N PRO A 606 1.33 23.97 5.46
CA PRO A 606 0.37 24.38 6.48
C PRO A 606 -0.60 23.24 6.80
N ALA A 607 -0.85 23.00 8.09
CA ALA A 607 -1.77 21.96 8.52
C ALA A 607 -3.20 22.30 8.05
N ALA A 608 -3.93 21.31 7.54
CA ALA A 608 -5.34 21.49 7.25
C ALA A 608 -6.11 21.77 8.56
N ILE A 609 -7.25 22.49 8.51
CA ILE A 609 -8.02 22.85 9.71
C ILE A 609 -8.35 21.64 10.60
N ALA A 610 -8.62 20.46 10.00
CA ALA A 610 -8.89 19.21 10.72
C ALA A 610 -7.65 18.52 11.33
N GLN A 611 -6.44 19.03 11.07
CA GLN A 611 -5.15 18.56 11.60
C GLN A 611 -4.57 19.51 12.66
N VAL A 612 -5.14 20.71 12.84
CA VAL A 612 -4.74 21.64 13.88
C VAL A 612 -5.22 21.11 15.23
N ILE A 613 -4.31 20.98 16.19
CA ILE A 613 -4.60 20.43 17.52
C ILE A 613 -4.06 21.38 18.59
N GLY A 614 -4.94 21.97 19.40
CA GLY A 614 -4.60 22.91 20.45
C GLY A 614 -4.16 24.28 19.94
N THR A 615 -3.90 25.19 20.87
CA THR A 615 -3.28 26.48 20.58
C THR A 615 -1.86 26.51 21.14
N VAL A 616 -0.90 27.00 20.36
CA VAL A 616 0.49 27.20 20.81
C VAL A 616 0.79 28.68 20.81
N LYS A 617 1.35 29.19 21.92
CA LYS A 617 1.78 30.58 22.07
C LYS A 617 3.16 30.67 22.70
N GLU A 618 3.91 31.71 22.35
CA GLU A 618 5.09 32.08 23.12
C GLU A 618 4.68 32.60 24.50
N LYS A 619 5.40 32.14 25.52
CA LYS A 619 5.35 32.66 26.89
C LYS A 619 6.70 33.31 27.17
N VAL A 620 6.73 34.62 26.97
CA VAL A 620 7.86 35.49 27.34
C VAL A 620 7.96 35.56 28.86
N ASP A 621 9.19 35.54 29.39
CA ASP A 621 9.49 35.84 30.78
C ASP A 621 9.96 37.29 30.86
N GLU A 622 9.49 38.00 31.87
CA GLU A 622 9.77 39.42 32.09
C GLU A 622 11.22 39.66 32.57
N THR A 623 11.97 38.59 32.86
CA THR A 623 13.36 38.65 33.34
C THR A 623 14.37 38.31 32.23
N GLY A 624 15.30 39.24 31.96
CA GLY A 624 16.18 39.21 30.79
C GLY A 624 17.32 38.18 30.77
N THR A 625 17.20 37.05 31.48
CA THR A 625 18.23 35.98 31.52
C THR A 625 17.73 34.63 31.02
N THR A 626 16.55 34.57 30.39
CA THR A 626 15.84 33.32 30.09
C THR A 626 15.32 33.31 28.62
N ASN A 627 15.36 32.15 27.91
CA ASN A 627 14.91 31.99 26.50
C ASN A 627 13.44 31.58 26.31
N THR A 628 12.60 32.50 25.80
CA THR A 628 11.15 32.36 25.53
C THR A 628 10.69 30.92 25.27
N VAL A 629 9.69 30.46 26.02
CA VAL A 629 9.19 29.08 25.93
C VAL A 629 7.85 29.00 25.20
N LEU A 630 7.53 27.85 24.63
CA LEU A 630 6.22 27.61 24.02
C LEU A 630 5.25 27.01 25.05
N HIS A 631 4.00 27.47 24.99
CA HIS A 631 2.88 26.95 25.76
C HIS A 631 1.85 26.36 24.80
N TRP A 632 1.63 25.05 24.86
CA TRP A 632 0.62 24.33 24.07
C TRP A 632 -0.57 23.98 24.97
N THR A 633 -1.73 24.58 24.73
CA THR A 633 -2.96 24.38 25.51
C THR A 633 -3.99 23.59 24.70
N LEU A 634 -4.62 22.59 25.32
CA LEU A 634 -5.58 21.67 24.71
C LEU A 634 -6.91 21.66 25.47
N THR A 635 -7.99 21.96 24.75
CA THR A 635 -9.37 21.79 25.24
C THR A 635 -9.73 20.32 25.44
N THR A 636 -10.79 20.02 26.20
CA THR A 636 -11.30 18.64 26.37
C THR A 636 -11.67 17.95 25.06
N ALA A 637 -12.14 18.72 24.06
CA ALA A 637 -12.45 18.19 22.73
C ALA A 637 -11.17 17.75 21.99
N GLU A 638 -10.10 18.53 22.09
CA GLU A 638 -8.80 18.20 21.49
C GLU A 638 -8.11 17.06 22.24
N GLN A 639 -8.14 17.04 23.58
CA GLN A 639 -7.67 15.90 24.38
C GLN A 639 -8.37 14.59 23.95
N SER A 640 -9.68 14.63 23.69
CA SER A 640 -10.38 13.47 23.16
C SER A 640 -10.00 13.18 21.70
N GLY A 641 -9.81 14.19 20.87
CA GLY A 641 -9.33 14.04 19.49
C GLY A 641 -8.02 13.27 19.44
N ILE A 642 -7.04 13.66 20.28
CA ILE A 642 -5.77 12.98 20.46
C ILE A 642 -5.98 11.54 20.92
N TYR A 643 -6.94 11.29 21.82
CA TYR A 643 -7.24 9.93 22.29
C TYR A 643 -7.81 9.02 21.19
N GLU A 644 -8.60 9.54 20.24
CA GLU A 644 -9.08 8.75 19.10
C GLU A 644 -7.96 8.49 18.04
N MET A 645 -6.80 9.13 18.15
CA MET A 645 -5.66 8.91 17.24
C MET A 645 -4.88 7.62 17.57
N ALA A 646 -4.17 7.10 16.58
CA ALA A 646 -3.30 5.92 16.75
C ALA A 646 -2.27 6.14 17.87
N GLY A 647 -2.22 5.22 18.84
CA GLY A 647 -1.33 5.34 20.00
C GLY A 647 -1.72 6.43 21.00
N HIS A 648 -2.93 7.00 20.90
CA HIS A 648 -3.44 8.08 21.76
C HIS A 648 -2.49 9.30 21.85
N THR A 649 -1.72 9.54 20.79
CA THR A 649 -0.59 10.47 20.76
C THR A 649 -0.73 11.40 19.55
N ALA A 650 -0.53 12.69 19.77
CA ALA A 650 -0.46 13.68 18.71
C ALA A 650 0.95 14.26 18.58
N THR A 651 1.28 14.71 17.38
CA THR A 651 2.51 15.48 17.12
C THR A 651 2.19 16.58 16.14
N ILE A 652 2.30 17.82 16.61
CA ILE A 652 2.12 19.03 15.80
C ILE A 652 3.49 19.62 15.47
N TYR A 653 3.61 20.33 14.35
CA TYR A 653 4.81 21.09 14.03
C TYR A 653 4.49 22.58 14.05
N VAL A 654 5.22 23.34 14.84
CA VAL A 654 5.28 24.81 14.79
C VAL A 654 6.67 25.22 14.34
N ARG A 655 6.92 26.50 13.97
CA ARG A 655 8.24 26.90 13.48
C ARG A 655 8.65 28.32 13.85
N TYR A 656 9.96 28.54 13.82
CA TYR A 656 10.57 29.86 13.72
C TYR A 656 10.98 30.14 12.26
N VAL A 657 10.81 31.37 11.80
CA VAL A 657 11.18 31.87 10.46
C VAL A 657 12.18 33.01 10.58
N SER A 658 12.98 33.29 9.54
CA SER A 658 13.98 34.35 9.62
C SER A 658 13.38 35.74 9.51
N LYS A 659 13.87 36.67 10.34
CA LYS A 659 13.59 38.11 10.29
C LYS A 659 14.30 38.84 9.15
N LEU A 660 15.33 38.21 8.59
CA LEU A 660 16.04 38.75 7.44
C LEU A 660 15.29 38.31 6.18
N ASN A 661 14.94 39.26 5.30
CA ASN A 661 14.25 39.02 4.02
C ASN A 661 15.15 38.33 2.97
N THR A 662 15.93 37.33 3.39
CA THR A 662 16.88 36.56 2.56
C THR A 662 16.70 35.08 2.85
N THR A 663 16.83 34.23 1.84
CA THR A 663 16.75 32.76 1.97
C THR A 663 17.93 32.14 2.75
N SER A 664 18.89 32.96 3.20
CA SER A 664 20.13 32.56 3.88
C SER A 664 19.93 31.70 5.14
N HIS A 665 18.75 31.77 5.75
CA HIS A 665 18.38 31.07 6.98
C HIS A 665 17.07 30.29 6.78
N ALA A 666 17.17 28.96 6.72
CA ALA A 666 16.01 28.07 6.59
C ALA A 666 15.11 28.13 7.85
N PRO A 667 13.78 27.92 7.71
CA PRO A 667 12.88 27.82 8.85
C PRO A 667 13.26 26.66 9.80
N ILE A 668 12.99 26.83 11.09
CA ILE A 668 13.25 25.81 12.11
C ILE A 668 11.94 25.25 12.63
N TYR A 669 11.61 24.02 12.23
CA TYR A 669 10.41 23.28 12.65
C TYR A 669 10.64 22.53 13.96
N MET A 670 9.68 22.67 14.86
CA MET A 670 9.66 22.13 16.22
C MET A 670 8.50 21.14 16.35
N PRO A 671 8.74 19.82 16.45
CA PRO A 671 7.72 18.83 16.71
C PRO A 671 7.35 18.85 18.20
N LEU A 672 6.12 19.21 18.54
CA LEU A 672 5.58 19.10 19.90
C LEU A 672 4.74 17.82 20.00
N GLN A 673 5.01 16.96 20.98
CA GLN A 673 4.35 15.67 21.14
C GLN A 673 3.73 15.51 22.53
N ILE A 674 2.53 14.94 22.58
CA ILE A 674 1.81 14.61 23.81
C ILE A 674 0.95 13.38 23.60
N ALA A 675 0.85 12.53 24.63
CA ALA A 675 -0.08 11.41 24.70
C ALA A 675 -1.23 11.72 25.69
N VAL A 676 -2.39 11.12 25.49
CA VAL A 676 -3.54 11.23 26.40
C VAL A 676 -3.93 9.85 26.93
N ALA A 677 -4.13 9.73 28.24
CA ALA A 677 -4.67 8.53 28.90
C ALA A 677 -6.07 8.80 29.44
N LYS A 678 -6.94 7.77 29.48
CA LYS A 678 -8.28 7.83 30.08
C LYS A 678 -8.38 6.97 31.36
N PRO A 679 -9.28 7.31 32.29
CA PRO A 679 -9.48 6.56 33.52
C PRO A 679 -10.27 5.26 33.29
N GLN A 680 -9.94 4.24 34.07
CA GLN A 680 -10.62 2.95 34.10
C GLN A 680 -10.87 2.54 35.55
N GLY A 681 -12.05 2.00 35.85
CA GLY A 681 -12.40 1.56 37.20
C GLY A 681 -13.31 0.33 37.23
N THR A 682 -13.77 0.01 38.43
CA THR A 682 -14.67 -1.12 38.71
C THR A 682 -15.77 -0.65 39.65
N VAL A 683 -16.98 -1.23 39.55
CA VAL A 683 -18.02 -1.08 40.59
C VAL A 683 -17.78 -2.13 41.67
N VAL A 684 -17.53 -1.71 42.92
CA VAL A 684 -16.91 -2.61 43.94
C VAL A 684 -17.85 -3.03 45.07
N THR A 685 -18.43 -2.10 45.84
CA THR A 685 -18.92 -2.43 47.18
C THR A 685 -20.41 -2.81 47.24
N LYS A 686 -20.71 -4.07 46.89
CA LYS A 686 -22.05 -4.71 47.01
C LYS A 686 -22.38 -5.13 48.46
N LEU A 687 -23.64 -5.00 48.87
CA LEU A 687 -24.16 -5.72 50.05
C LEU A 687 -24.48 -7.17 49.68
N THR A 688 -23.52 -8.09 49.78
CA THR A 688 -23.61 -9.46 49.22
C THR A 688 -24.94 -10.20 49.47
N ASN A 689 -25.55 -10.03 50.65
CA ASN A 689 -26.84 -10.68 51.01
C ASN A 689 -28.07 -10.17 50.22
N TYR A 690 -27.95 -9.06 49.49
CA TYR A 690 -28.98 -8.52 48.58
C TYR A 690 -28.77 -8.95 47.12
N TRP A 691 -27.66 -9.64 46.84
CA TRP A 691 -27.29 -10.09 45.51
C TRP A 691 -27.45 -11.60 45.39
N TYR A 692 -28.10 -12.02 44.32
CA TYR A 692 -28.50 -13.39 44.06
C TYR A 692 -27.81 -13.90 42.79
N SER A 693 -27.62 -15.21 42.71
CA SER A 693 -27.05 -15.86 41.55
C SER A 693 -28.14 -16.31 40.56
N ASP A 694 -27.74 -16.65 39.34
CA ASP A 694 -28.61 -17.36 38.40
C ASP A 694 -28.83 -18.79 38.90
N GLY A 695 -29.93 -18.99 39.63
CA GLY A 695 -30.17 -20.17 40.46
C GLY A 695 -29.44 -20.09 41.82
N ASP A 696 -29.80 -20.99 42.73
CA ASP A 696 -29.46 -20.87 44.17
C ASP A 696 -27.98 -21.20 44.54
N VAL A 697 -27.04 -21.29 43.59
CA VAL A 697 -25.80 -22.10 43.79
C VAL A 697 -24.46 -21.35 43.69
N ALA A 698 -24.39 -20.10 43.25
CA ALA A 698 -23.13 -19.33 43.28
C ALA A 698 -23.06 -18.35 44.46
N LYS A 699 -21.87 -18.23 45.08
CA LYS A 699 -21.64 -17.46 46.32
C LYS A 699 -21.54 -15.94 46.12
N ASP A 700 -21.26 -15.50 44.91
CA ASP A 700 -20.98 -14.11 44.56
C ASP A 700 -22.09 -13.57 43.64
N GLY A 701 -23.24 -13.24 44.24
CA GLY A 701 -24.45 -12.88 43.51
C GLY A 701 -24.25 -11.77 42.46
N GLN A 702 -24.80 -12.01 41.26
CA GLN A 702 -24.67 -11.11 40.12
C GLN A 702 -25.95 -10.31 39.83
N ASN A 703 -27.07 -10.69 40.43
CA ASN A 703 -28.40 -10.18 40.12
C ASN A 703 -29.11 -9.63 41.36
N THR A 704 -30.12 -8.79 41.19
CA THR A 704 -30.98 -8.31 42.29
C THR A 704 -32.43 -8.77 42.10
N ARG A 705 -33.22 -8.72 43.17
CA ARG A 705 -34.65 -9.06 43.18
C ARG A 705 -35.47 -7.83 43.54
N LEU A 706 -36.29 -7.39 42.59
CA LEU A 706 -37.27 -6.32 42.75
C LEU A 706 -38.57 -6.94 43.27
N ASN A 707 -39.18 -6.29 44.27
CA ASN A 707 -40.39 -6.76 44.94
C ASN A 707 -41.35 -5.59 45.21
N VAL A 708 -42.63 -5.91 45.36
CA VAL A 708 -43.58 -4.99 46.02
C VAL A 708 -43.20 -4.80 47.49
N PRO A 709 -43.64 -3.70 48.14
CA PRO A 709 -43.45 -3.49 49.58
C PRO A 709 -43.80 -4.72 50.41
N TYR A 710 -43.04 -4.92 51.49
CA TYR A 710 -43.34 -5.99 52.44
C TYR A 710 -44.70 -5.70 53.13
N PRO A 711 -45.46 -6.75 53.49
CA PRO A 711 -46.73 -6.59 54.21
C PRO A 711 -46.62 -5.77 55.49
N GLN A 712 -47.58 -4.87 55.67
CA GLN A 712 -47.77 -3.99 56.83
C GLN A 712 -49.26 -3.78 57.10
N ASP A 713 -49.63 -3.53 58.35
CA ASP A 713 -50.96 -3.12 58.78
C ASP A 713 -51.60 -2.04 57.89
N ASN A 714 -52.77 -2.33 57.30
CA ASN A 714 -53.50 -1.44 56.37
C ASN A 714 -52.71 -1.02 55.10
N GLY A 715 -51.53 -1.59 54.88
CA GLY A 715 -50.71 -1.37 53.69
C GLY A 715 -51.33 -2.01 52.44
N ASN A 716 -50.69 -1.83 51.30
CA ASN A 716 -51.08 -2.49 50.06
C ASN A 716 -49.89 -2.59 49.10
N THR A 717 -50.09 -3.32 48.00
CA THR A 717 -49.06 -3.54 46.98
C THR A 717 -49.18 -2.62 45.75
N LEU A 718 -50.05 -1.60 45.75
CA LEU A 718 -50.31 -0.76 44.56
C LEU A 718 -49.05 -0.07 44.02
N ASN A 719 -48.11 0.27 44.90
CA ASN A 719 -46.82 0.83 44.55
C ASN A 719 -45.78 -0.28 44.40
N TYR A 720 -45.34 -0.60 43.18
CA TYR A 720 -44.20 -1.48 42.94
C TYR A 720 -42.98 -0.60 42.61
N VAL A 721 -42.43 0.04 43.64
CA VAL A 721 -41.31 0.97 43.55
C VAL A 721 -40.17 0.46 44.43
N VAL A 722 -38.97 0.35 43.85
CA VAL A 722 -37.79 -0.23 44.50
C VAL A 722 -36.62 0.72 44.33
N ASP A 723 -35.87 0.98 45.40
CA ASP A 723 -34.64 1.78 45.34
C ASP A 723 -33.46 0.90 44.89
N LEU A 724 -32.80 1.26 43.79
CA LEU A 724 -31.63 0.55 43.26
C LEU A 724 -30.37 0.79 44.12
N ASN A 725 -30.37 1.78 45.01
CA ASN A 725 -29.25 2.05 45.91
C ASN A 725 -29.18 1.11 47.12
N GLN A 726 -30.31 0.53 47.54
CA GLN A 726 -30.40 -0.26 48.78
C GLN A 726 -29.57 -1.56 48.77
N VAL A 727 -29.07 -1.99 47.60
CA VAL A 727 -28.26 -3.21 47.43
C VAL A 727 -26.75 -2.95 47.52
N TRP A 728 -26.33 -1.73 47.78
CA TRP A 728 -24.92 -1.31 47.89
C TRP A 728 -24.59 -0.85 49.31
N GLU A 729 -23.33 -1.01 49.71
CA GLU A 729 -22.91 -0.51 51.03
C GLU A 729 -23.08 1.00 51.12
N LYS A 730 -23.48 1.48 52.31
CA LYS A 730 -23.80 2.90 52.59
C LYS A 730 -24.91 3.49 51.70
N GLY A 731 -25.62 2.67 50.92
CA GLY A 731 -26.72 3.13 50.06
C GLY A 731 -26.26 3.85 48.79
N MET A 732 -25.11 3.48 48.21
CA MET A 732 -24.70 3.90 46.87
C MET A 732 -23.60 2.98 46.29
N PRO A 733 -23.52 2.79 44.97
CA PRO A 733 -22.39 2.13 44.34
C PRO A 733 -21.11 2.94 44.55
N THR A 734 -20.00 2.23 44.76
CA THR A 734 -18.66 2.78 44.87
C THR A 734 -17.83 2.38 43.66
N PHE A 735 -16.86 3.23 43.31
CA PHE A 735 -16.02 3.08 42.12
C PHE A 735 -14.54 3.13 42.52
N THR A 736 -13.67 2.59 41.68
CA THR A 736 -12.21 2.67 41.87
C THR A 736 -11.53 3.38 40.69
N PRO A 737 -11.59 4.72 40.59
CA PRO A 737 -10.82 5.45 39.60
C PRO A 737 -9.31 5.27 39.82
N PRO A 738 -8.47 5.38 38.77
CA PRO A 738 -7.02 5.39 38.94
C PRO A 738 -6.58 6.68 39.64
N ALA A 739 -5.47 6.61 40.37
CA ALA A 739 -4.85 7.81 40.93
C ALA A 739 -4.49 8.83 39.82
N ASN A 740 -4.50 10.11 40.18
CA ASN A 740 -4.07 11.25 39.34
C ASN A 740 -5.04 11.68 38.21
N PHE A 741 -6.30 11.23 38.20
CA PHE A 741 -7.35 11.76 37.31
C PHE A 741 -8.25 12.76 38.06
N ALA A 742 -7.93 14.06 37.99
CA ALA A 742 -8.60 15.09 38.80
C ALA A 742 -10.13 15.16 38.59
N SER A 743 -10.61 14.94 37.36
CA SER A 743 -12.03 14.96 37.02
C SER A 743 -12.79 13.66 37.32
N TYR A 744 -12.14 12.65 37.91
CA TYR A 744 -12.67 11.31 38.15
C TYR A 744 -12.30 10.82 39.55
N THR A 745 -13.09 11.22 40.55
CA THR A 745 -12.80 10.95 41.97
C THR A 745 -14.04 10.46 42.72
N ASP A 746 -13.83 9.74 43.82
CA ASP A 746 -14.90 9.25 44.70
C ASP A 746 -15.82 10.39 45.20
N VAL A 747 -15.28 11.59 45.38
CA VAL A 747 -16.05 12.79 45.80
C VAL A 747 -17.01 13.25 44.71
N ILE A 748 -16.59 13.19 43.44
CA ILE A 748 -17.46 13.47 42.29
C ILE A 748 -18.53 12.38 42.19
N PHE A 749 -18.11 11.10 42.21
CA PHE A 749 -18.99 9.95 42.04
C PHE A 749 -19.92 9.64 43.22
N ALA A 750 -19.78 10.30 44.37
CA ALA A 750 -20.75 10.18 45.47
C ALA A 750 -22.13 10.80 45.13
N ASN A 751 -22.20 11.67 44.11
CA ASN A 751 -23.42 12.38 43.75
C ASN A 751 -24.25 11.59 42.73
N GLN A 752 -25.48 11.26 43.08
CA GLN A 752 -26.39 10.62 42.13
C GLN A 752 -26.97 11.65 41.15
N ASN A 753 -26.84 11.37 39.85
CA ASN A 753 -27.23 12.23 38.72
C ASN A 753 -26.78 13.70 38.88
N GLY A 754 -25.59 13.90 39.47
CA GLY A 754 -25.04 15.22 39.76
C GLY A 754 -24.75 16.03 38.48
N ALA A 755 -25.01 17.33 38.54
CA ALA A 755 -24.74 18.27 37.45
C ALA A 755 -23.24 18.58 37.24
N ALA A 756 -22.40 18.27 38.24
CA ALA A 756 -20.95 18.44 38.20
C ALA A 756 -20.24 17.07 38.24
N GLY A 757 -20.75 16.10 37.50
CA GLY A 757 -20.33 14.70 37.57
C GLY A 757 -21.06 13.92 38.66
N GLY A 758 -20.90 12.60 38.65
CA GLY A 758 -21.67 11.71 39.54
C GLY A 758 -21.77 10.28 39.05
N TYR A 759 -22.85 9.60 39.46
CA TYR A 759 -23.26 8.32 38.89
C TYR A 759 -24.76 8.29 38.54
N LYS A 760 -25.17 7.43 37.60
CA LYS A 760 -26.59 7.22 37.28
C LYS A 760 -26.89 5.77 36.89
N TYR A 761 -28.13 5.35 37.12
CA TYR A 761 -28.69 4.10 36.61
C TYR A 761 -29.43 4.34 35.29
N TYR A 762 -29.38 3.38 34.38
CA TYR A 762 -30.13 3.40 33.12
C TYR A 762 -30.55 1.98 32.74
N PHE A 763 -31.54 1.85 31.85
CA PHE A 763 -31.81 0.56 31.22
C PHE A 763 -30.79 0.32 30.10
N ASP A 764 -30.02 -0.78 30.23
CA ASP A 764 -29.02 -1.18 29.24
C ASP A 764 -29.63 -1.42 27.86
N ALA A 765 -28.84 -1.35 26.79
CA ALA A 765 -29.31 -1.60 25.43
C ALA A 765 -29.66 -3.07 25.17
N ASP A 766 -28.88 -4.00 25.73
CA ASP A 766 -28.99 -5.44 25.44
C ASP A 766 -29.92 -6.13 26.45
N GLN A 767 -31.23 -5.86 26.31
CA GLN A 767 -32.30 -6.32 27.21
C GLN A 767 -32.78 -7.76 26.96
N ASN A 768 -33.55 -8.26 27.94
CA ASN A 768 -34.13 -9.60 27.99
C ASN A 768 -35.20 -9.86 26.89
N VAL A 769 -35.43 -11.13 26.57
CA VAL A 769 -36.45 -11.59 25.62
C VAL A 769 -37.24 -12.74 26.25
N LEU A 770 -38.55 -12.57 26.36
CA LEU A 770 -39.46 -13.51 27.02
C LEU A 770 -40.42 -14.15 26.02
N THR A 771 -40.88 -15.36 26.33
CA THR A 771 -41.99 -16.01 25.63
C THR A 771 -43.06 -16.37 26.67
N VAL A 772 -44.26 -15.79 26.52
CA VAL A 772 -45.39 -15.92 27.45
C VAL A 772 -46.65 -16.23 26.65
N ASP A 773 -47.34 -17.32 26.98
CA ASP A 773 -48.54 -17.81 26.26
C ASP A 773 -48.30 -17.87 24.73
N GLY A 774 -47.17 -18.45 24.31
CA GLY A 774 -46.73 -18.53 22.90
C GLY A 774 -46.33 -17.21 22.24
N THR A 775 -46.50 -16.07 22.92
CA THR A 775 -46.19 -14.73 22.40
C THR A 775 -44.77 -14.33 22.80
N LYS A 776 -43.96 -13.89 21.83
CA LYS A 776 -42.62 -13.34 22.09
C LYS A 776 -42.71 -11.87 22.48
N TYR A 777 -42.10 -11.51 23.61
CA TYR A 777 -41.93 -10.15 24.09
C TYR A 777 -40.43 -9.82 24.10
N THR A 778 -40.01 -8.97 23.18
CA THR A 778 -38.68 -8.38 23.19
C THR A 778 -38.73 -7.16 24.10
N LEU A 779 -37.88 -7.11 25.13
CA LEU A 779 -37.71 -5.90 25.91
C LEU A 779 -36.77 -4.95 25.18
N SER A 780 -37.04 -3.64 25.25
CA SER A 780 -36.28 -2.62 24.52
C SER A 780 -36.22 -1.29 25.28
N VAL A 781 -35.39 -0.39 24.79
CA VAL A 781 -35.12 0.95 25.33
C VAL A 781 -35.13 1.99 24.20
N ASP A 782 -35.14 3.28 24.54
CA ASP A 782 -35.19 4.36 23.54
C ASP A 782 -33.89 4.45 22.69
N ASN A 783 -32.71 4.25 23.31
CA ASN A 783 -31.42 4.41 22.64
C ASN A 783 -30.49 3.20 22.87
N ALA A 784 -29.84 2.70 21.81
CA ALA A 784 -28.88 1.59 21.92
C ALA A 784 -27.41 2.02 22.12
N THR A 785 -27.10 3.31 21.92
CA THR A 785 -25.74 3.86 21.88
C THR A 785 -25.66 5.23 22.55
N ALA A 786 -24.46 5.65 22.97
CA ALA A 786 -24.14 7.02 23.40
C ALA A 786 -23.22 7.71 22.38
N PRO A 787 -23.34 9.03 22.16
CA PRO A 787 -22.45 9.77 21.26
C PRO A 787 -21.07 10.01 21.89
N CYS A 788 -20.02 10.02 21.06
CA CYS A 788 -18.69 10.48 21.46
C CYS A 788 -18.56 12.00 21.28
N ILE A 789 -17.71 12.67 22.05
CA ILE A 789 -17.45 14.12 21.93
C ILE A 789 -16.88 14.53 20.57
N THR A 790 -16.08 13.66 19.93
CA THR A 790 -15.45 13.86 18.61
C THR A 790 -16.35 13.46 17.43
N GLY A 791 -17.50 12.85 17.69
CA GLY A 791 -18.43 12.35 16.67
C GLY A 791 -18.59 10.82 16.70
N GLY A 792 -19.62 10.31 16.01
CA GLY A 792 -20.00 8.90 16.08
C GLY A 792 -20.84 8.54 17.31
N SER A 793 -21.24 7.28 17.42
CA SER A 793 -22.04 6.77 18.55
C SER A 793 -21.81 5.28 18.76
N TYR A 794 -21.64 4.87 20.01
CA TYR A 794 -21.16 3.53 20.37
C TYR A 794 -21.98 2.93 21.52
N LYS A 795 -22.04 1.60 21.62
CA LYS A 795 -22.68 0.92 22.78
C LYS A 795 -21.94 1.28 24.08
N ALA A 796 -22.62 1.35 25.22
CA ALA A 796 -22.01 1.63 26.53
C ALA A 796 -21.29 0.42 27.16
N THR A 797 -20.42 -0.25 26.40
CA THR A 797 -19.57 -1.33 26.93
C THR A 797 -18.34 -0.74 27.63
N ALA A 798 -17.73 -1.50 28.56
CA ALA A 798 -16.48 -1.10 29.20
C ALA A 798 -15.38 -0.75 28.18
N GLN A 799 -15.27 -1.55 27.12
CA GLN A 799 -14.31 -1.33 26.03
C GLN A 799 -14.58 -0.01 25.28
N ASN A 800 -15.81 0.23 24.84
CA ASN A 800 -16.14 1.46 24.11
C ASN A 800 -16.02 2.72 24.98
N MET A 801 -16.15 2.61 26.31
CA MET A 801 -15.88 3.72 27.25
C MET A 801 -14.38 3.92 27.53
N ILE A 802 -13.53 2.94 27.22
CA ILE A 802 -12.07 3.15 27.13
C ILE A 802 -11.80 3.89 25.82
N ASP A 803 -12.16 3.24 24.70
CA ASP A 803 -11.79 3.68 23.36
C ASP A 803 -12.34 5.09 23.06
N HIS A 804 -13.60 5.37 23.43
CA HIS A 804 -14.30 6.60 23.04
C HIS A 804 -14.74 7.45 24.25
N ALA A 805 -14.71 8.77 24.12
CA ALA A 805 -15.19 9.68 25.17
C ALA A 805 -16.72 9.83 25.11
N LEU A 806 -17.42 8.80 25.60
CA LEU A 806 -18.88 8.73 25.53
C LEU A 806 -19.57 9.72 26.48
N LYS A 807 -20.51 10.49 25.93
CA LYS A 807 -21.31 11.46 26.66
C LYS A 807 -22.49 10.82 27.39
N VAL A 808 -22.72 11.20 28.64
CA VAL A 808 -23.77 10.63 29.51
C VAL A 808 -25.05 11.45 29.63
N ASP A 809 -25.08 12.62 28.99
CA ASP A 809 -26.24 13.51 28.88
C ASP A 809 -27.09 13.22 27.63
N ALA A 810 -26.72 12.20 26.84
CA ALA A 810 -27.44 11.74 25.66
C ALA A 810 -27.37 10.21 25.49
N GLY A 811 -28.23 9.67 24.62
CA GLY A 811 -28.19 8.26 24.20
C GLY A 811 -28.52 7.27 25.32
N VAL A 812 -27.90 6.09 25.27
CA VAL A 812 -28.23 4.94 26.16
C VAL A 812 -28.18 5.28 27.66
N PHE A 813 -27.31 6.20 28.09
CA PHE A 813 -27.20 6.63 29.49
C PHE A 813 -28.41 7.44 29.99
N THR A 814 -29.29 7.92 29.10
CA THR A 814 -30.55 8.62 29.44
C THR A 814 -31.79 7.72 29.34
N ASN A 815 -31.62 6.41 29.06
CA ASN A 815 -32.71 5.44 29.02
C ASN A 815 -33.35 5.25 30.39
N THR A 816 -34.44 5.98 30.61
CA THR A 816 -35.27 5.93 31.82
C THR A 816 -36.48 5.01 31.69
N LYS A 817 -36.76 4.46 30.50
CA LYS A 817 -37.92 3.60 30.24
C LYS A 817 -37.50 2.25 29.67
N LEU A 818 -38.18 1.20 30.14
CA LEU A 818 -38.11 -0.14 29.60
C LEU A 818 -39.45 -0.47 28.94
N TYR A 819 -39.39 -0.91 27.70
CA TYR A 819 -40.56 -1.28 26.91
C TYR A 819 -40.63 -2.79 26.73
N ALA A 820 -41.83 -3.34 26.61
CA ALA A 820 -42.10 -4.67 26.09
C ALA A 820 -42.98 -4.54 24.83
N ASN A 821 -42.45 -4.88 23.66
CA ASN A 821 -43.12 -4.70 22.37
C ASN A 821 -43.78 -3.30 22.22
N GLY A 822 -43.10 -2.23 22.66
CA GLY A 822 -43.57 -0.84 22.58
C GLY A 822 -44.44 -0.34 23.75
N THR A 823 -44.87 -1.20 24.68
CA THR A 823 -45.56 -0.77 25.92
C THR A 823 -44.52 -0.50 27.01
N VAL A 824 -44.53 0.66 27.68
CA VAL A 824 -43.67 0.89 28.86
C VAL A 824 -44.08 -0.06 29.98
N ILE A 825 -43.12 -0.81 30.54
CA ILE A 825 -43.33 -1.76 31.63
C ILE A 825 -42.56 -1.40 32.91
N ALA A 826 -41.50 -0.58 32.81
CA ALA A 826 -40.80 -0.05 33.98
C ALA A 826 -40.15 1.31 33.67
N THR A 827 -40.00 2.14 34.70
CA THR A 827 -39.41 3.48 34.63
C THR A 827 -38.37 3.67 35.74
N ILE A 828 -37.21 4.27 35.43
CA ILE A 828 -36.15 4.65 36.41
C ILE A 828 -36.17 6.18 36.58
N ASP A 829 -36.28 6.64 37.82
CA ASP A 829 -35.92 8.02 38.20
C ASP A 829 -34.44 8.09 38.53
N GLN A 830 -33.65 8.71 37.64
CA GLN A 830 -32.20 8.83 37.81
C GLN A 830 -31.80 9.68 39.01
N ASN A 831 -32.64 10.60 39.48
CA ASN A 831 -32.32 11.48 40.61
C ASN A 831 -32.47 10.77 41.97
N THR A 832 -33.39 9.82 42.07
CA THR A 832 -33.66 9.10 43.34
C THR A 832 -33.23 7.63 43.32
N GLY A 833 -32.88 7.07 42.15
CA GLY A 833 -32.45 5.67 42.01
C GLY A 833 -33.62 4.68 42.02
N LYS A 834 -34.86 5.19 42.01
CA LYS A 834 -36.05 4.37 42.14
C LYS A 834 -36.48 3.83 40.78
N ILE A 835 -36.64 2.51 40.70
CA ILE A 835 -37.32 1.83 39.60
C ILE A 835 -38.78 1.58 39.99
N THR A 836 -39.70 1.95 39.11
CA THR A 836 -41.13 1.71 39.22
C THR A 836 -41.53 0.68 38.17
N TYR A 837 -42.26 -0.37 38.57
CA TYR A 837 -42.89 -1.31 37.64
C TYR A 837 -44.29 -0.80 37.29
N GLU A 838 -44.62 -0.71 36.00
CA GLU A 838 -45.83 -0.04 35.53
C GLU A 838 -47.09 -0.90 35.70
N ASN A 839 -48.17 -0.34 36.26
CA ASN A 839 -49.42 -1.07 36.53
C ASN A 839 -50.32 -1.14 35.29
N ASN A 840 -49.89 -1.87 34.26
CA ASN A 840 -50.65 -2.10 33.02
C ASN A 840 -50.75 -3.59 32.66
N ASP A 841 -51.60 -3.93 31.68
CA ASP A 841 -51.90 -5.33 31.34
C ASP A 841 -50.71 -6.11 30.78
N THR A 842 -49.81 -5.44 30.04
CA THR A 842 -48.58 -6.06 29.54
C THR A 842 -47.64 -6.42 30.70
N SER A 843 -47.41 -5.49 31.62
CA SER A 843 -46.65 -5.75 32.85
C SER A 843 -47.26 -6.89 33.67
N LYS A 844 -48.57 -6.83 33.96
CA LYS A 844 -49.28 -7.89 34.70
C LYS A 844 -49.13 -9.27 34.04
N LYS A 845 -49.19 -9.34 32.71
CA LYS A 845 -49.01 -10.61 31.98
C LYS A 845 -47.58 -11.13 32.09
N LEU A 846 -46.56 -10.27 31.92
CA LEU A 846 -45.15 -10.66 32.01
C LEU A 846 -44.76 -11.10 33.42
N LEU A 847 -45.24 -10.38 34.44
CA LEU A 847 -44.97 -10.68 35.84
C LEU A 847 -45.52 -12.05 36.27
N ASN A 848 -46.77 -12.38 35.89
CA ASN A 848 -47.42 -13.62 36.33
C ASN A 848 -47.01 -14.87 35.54
N ALA A 849 -46.25 -14.72 34.46
CA ALA A 849 -45.80 -15.82 33.60
C ALA A 849 -44.88 -16.84 34.31
N TYR A 850 -44.25 -16.46 35.43
CA TYR A 850 -43.28 -17.27 36.16
C TYR A 850 -43.54 -17.21 37.67
N SER A 851 -43.20 -18.27 38.42
CA SER A 851 -43.15 -18.23 39.89
C SER A 851 -42.07 -17.25 40.36
N HIS A 852 -42.24 -16.64 41.53
CA HIS A 852 -41.16 -15.86 42.15
C HIS A 852 -39.90 -16.72 42.40
N SER A 853 -40.09 -18.02 42.65
CA SER A 853 -39.00 -19.01 42.81
C SER A 853 -38.28 -19.36 41.50
N ALA A 854 -38.91 -19.12 40.35
CA ALA A 854 -38.42 -19.49 39.01
C ALA A 854 -38.50 -18.31 38.03
N ALA A 855 -38.34 -17.09 38.54
CA ALA A 855 -38.56 -15.85 37.80
C ALA A 855 -37.59 -15.72 36.63
N LYS A 856 -38.12 -15.40 35.44
CA LYS A 856 -37.32 -15.10 34.23
C LYS A 856 -37.45 -13.66 33.76
N HIS A 857 -38.42 -12.91 34.29
CA HIS A 857 -38.64 -11.52 33.93
C HIS A 857 -37.67 -10.63 34.72
N PHE A 858 -36.71 -10.05 34.01
CA PHE A 858 -35.77 -9.07 34.56
C PHE A 858 -35.56 -7.91 33.60
N ALA A 859 -35.20 -6.75 34.16
CA ALA A 859 -34.57 -5.65 33.45
C ALA A 859 -33.05 -5.74 33.60
N LYS A 860 -32.29 -5.45 32.56
CA LYS A 860 -30.85 -5.28 32.68
C LYS A 860 -30.54 -3.82 33.00
N ILE A 861 -29.95 -3.58 34.17
CA ILE A 861 -29.64 -2.26 34.70
C ILE A 861 -28.17 -1.97 34.42
N GLY A 862 -27.90 -0.81 33.80
CA GLY A 862 -26.58 -0.25 33.66
C GLY A 862 -26.30 0.82 34.73
N ILE A 863 -25.02 0.94 35.09
CA ILE A 863 -24.46 1.93 35.99
C ILE A 863 -23.39 2.69 35.20
N CYS A 864 -23.39 4.01 35.33
CA CYS A 864 -22.34 4.87 34.78
C CYS A 864 -21.84 5.81 35.87
N ALA A 865 -20.52 5.88 36.07
CA ALA A 865 -19.86 6.99 36.77
C ALA A 865 -19.30 7.96 35.72
N TYR A 866 -19.34 9.26 35.98
CA TYR A 866 -19.01 10.27 34.96
C TYR A 866 -18.46 11.57 35.55
N SER A 867 -17.65 12.25 34.74
CA SER A 867 -16.94 13.49 35.08
C SER A 867 -17.83 14.74 34.99
N PRO A 868 -17.38 15.90 35.51
CA PRO A 868 -18.11 17.17 35.39
C PRO A 868 -18.47 17.62 33.97
N CYS A 869 -17.71 17.15 32.96
CA CYS A 869 -17.93 17.42 31.54
C CYS A 869 -18.78 16.33 30.85
N ASN A 870 -19.58 15.58 31.62
CA ASN A 870 -20.49 14.52 31.17
C ASN A 870 -19.82 13.37 30.41
N ILE A 871 -18.54 13.08 30.64
CA ILE A 871 -17.85 11.94 30.01
C ILE A 871 -17.88 10.72 30.94
N ALA A 872 -18.30 9.57 30.41
CA ALA A 872 -18.34 8.30 31.12
C ALA A 872 -16.93 7.82 31.49
N MET A 873 -16.75 7.33 32.73
CA MET A 873 -15.60 6.52 33.09
C MET A 873 -15.83 5.08 32.63
N SER A 874 -14.81 4.42 32.07
CA SER A 874 -14.91 2.98 31.84
C SER A 874 -15.00 2.23 33.17
N LEU A 875 -15.98 1.32 33.26
CA LEU A 875 -16.27 0.55 34.45
C LEU A 875 -16.43 -0.93 34.12
N THR A 876 -15.69 -1.80 34.81
CA THR A 876 -16.04 -3.22 34.88
C THR A 876 -17.15 -3.45 35.92
N ASN A 877 -17.91 -4.55 35.76
CA ASN A 877 -19.08 -4.90 36.58
C ASN A 877 -20.18 -3.83 36.65
N ASN A 878 -20.32 -3.04 35.57
CA ASN A 878 -21.23 -1.90 35.50
C ASN A 878 -22.65 -2.24 35.00
N THR A 879 -22.96 -3.51 34.76
CA THR A 879 -24.32 -3.97 34.39
C THR A 879 -24.71 -5.20 35.20
N TYR A 880 -26.01 -5.36 35.48
CA TYR A 880 -26.57 -6.50 36.19
C TYR A 880 -28.06 -6.73 35.86
N ASN A 881 -28.59 -7.92 36.15
CA ASN A 881 -30.01 -8.22 35.97
C ASN A 881 -30.80 -7.94 37.27
N ALA A 882 -31.91 -7.21 37.16
CA ALA A 882 -32.84 -6.94 38.25
C ALA A 882 -34.18 -7.64 37.95
N TYR A 883 -34.47 -8.72 38.68
CA TYR A 883 -35.63 -9.59 38.46
C TYR A 883 -36.89 -9.01 39.08
N PHE A 884 -37.96 -8.85 38.29
CA PHE A 884 -39.29 -8.51 38.80
C PHE A 884 -39.96 -9.79 39.32
N LEU A 885 -40.13 -9.91 40.63
CA LEU A 885 -40.81 -11.06 41.23
C LEU A 885 -42.33 -10.85 41.29
N ARG A 886 -43.10 -11.90 40.98
CA ARG A 886 -44.55 -11.85 41.21
C ARG A 886 -44.85 -11.87 42.71
N PRO A 887 -45.74 -10.99 43.22
CA PRO A 887 -46.00 -10.90 44.66
C PRO A 887 -46.51 -12.17 45.34
N ILE A 888 -47.30 -13.00 44.63
CA ILE A 888 -47.95 -14.20 45.20
C ILE A 888 -47.89 -15.40 44.26
N ASP A 889 -47.89 -16.59 44.87
CA ASP A 889 -47.98 -17.90 44.23
C ASP A 889 -49.19 -18.66 44.78
N ALA A 890 -49.82 -19.47 43.94
CA ALA A 890 -50.91 -20.37 44.30
C ALA A 890 -50.63 -21.77 43.71
N VAL A 891 -50.37 -22.75 44.57
CA VAL A 891 -49.98 -24.12 44.20
C VAL A 891 -51.08 -25.07 44.64
N GLY A 892 -51.58 -25.92 43.72
CA GLY A 892 -52.60 -26.93 44.06
C GLY A 892 -52.12 -27.88 45.15
N THR A 893 -53.02 -28.28 46.05
CA THR A 893 -52.76 -29.30 47.07
C THR A 893 -53.12 -30.69 46.54
N ASP A 894 -52.27 -31.69 46.77
CA ASP A 894 -52.62 -33.08 46.52
C ASP A 894 -53.73 -33.54 47.49
N GLY A 895 -54.77 -34.21 46.98
CA GLY A 895 -55.80 -34.84 47.81
C GLY A 895 -57.16 -34.13 47.90
N GLY A 896 -57.55 -33.35 46.89
CA GLY A 896 -58.96 -32.92 46.76
C GLY A 896 -59.86 -34.11 46.40
N GLU A 897 -60.69 -34.60 47.32
CA GLU A 897 -61.49 -35.82 47.10
C GLU A 897 -62.98 -35.54 46.87
N PHE A 898 -63.48 -35.82 45.66
CA PHE A 898 -64.92 -35.90 45.40
C PHE A 898 -65.46 -37.30 45.72
N VAL A 899 -66.61 -37.34 46.38
CA VAL A 899 -67.34 -38.58 46.69
C VAL A 899 -68.42 -38.81 45.63
N ASP A 900 -68.31 -39.90 44.88
CA ASP A 900 -69.28 -40.19 43.83
C ASP A 900 -70.64 -40.64 44.37
N ALA A 901 -71.72 -40.22 43.69
CA ALA A 901 -73.12 -40.33 44.12
C ALA A 901 -73.45 -39.73 45.50
N HIS A 902 -72.63 -38.79 46.00
CA HIS A 902 -72.98 -38.01 47.20
C HIS A 902 -74.32 -37.28 47.02
N ALA A 903 -75.17 -37.31 48.05
CA ALA A 903 -76.50 -36.70 48.00
C ALA A 903 -76.40 -35.20 47.67
N ASN A 904 -77.14 -34.76 46.65
CA ASN A 904 -77.10 -33.40 46.10
C ASN A 904 -75.76 -32.97 45.47
N GLY A 905 -74.81 -33.89 45.24
CA GLY A 905 -73.49 -33.64 44.63
C GLY A 905 -72.39 -33.37 45.65
N SER A 906 -71.17 -33.80 45.36
CA SER A 906 -70.00 -33.61 46.23
C SER A 906 -69.37 -32.24 46.00
N THR A 907 -68.87 -31.59 47.07
CA THR A 907 -68.31 -30.23 46.99
C THR A 907 -66.97 -30.11 47.72
N LEU A 908 -66.05 -29.35 47.14
CA LEU A 908 -64.76 -28.99 47.74
C LEU A 908 -64.63 -27.46 47.81
N ASP A 909 -64.19 -26.91 48.95
CA ASP A 909 -64.00 -25.46 49.11
C ASP A 909 -62.73 -25.02 48.36
N ILE A 910 -62.82 -24.01 47.48
CA ILE A 910 -61.72 -23.66 46.56
C ILE A 910 -60.46 -23.22 47.32
N ALA A 911 -60.60 -22.41 48.37
CA ALA A 911 -59.48 -21.91 49.16
C ALA A 911 -58.68 -23.00 49.91
N LYS A 912 -59.22 -24.22 50.04
CA LYS A 912 -58.55 -25.36 50.68
C LYS A 912 -57.82 -26.26 49.69
N LEU A 913 -58.02 -26.05 48.40
CA LEU A 913 -57.39 -26.78 47.30
C LEU A 913 -56.06 -26.18 46.85
N PHE A 914 -55.62 -25.08 47.47
CA PHE A 914 -54.42 -24.33 47.07
C PHE A 914 -53.65 -23.81 48.28
N ASN A 915 -52.34 -24.04 48.26
CA ASN A 915 -51.38 -23.38 49.14
C ASN A 915 -51.00 -22.03 48.51
N PHE A 916 -51.28 -20.95 49.22
CA PHE A 916 -50.85 -19.60 48.85
C PHE A 916 -49.61 -19.20 49.63
N GLN A 917 -48.64 -18.59 48.95
CA GLN A 917 -47.47 -17.97 49.56
C GLN A 917 -47.07 -16.69 48.83
N ASP A 918 -46.37 -15.78 49.51
CA ASP A 918 -45.81 -14.58 48.89
C ASP A 918 -44.36 -14.75 48.41
N TRP A 919 -43.81 -13.68 47.83
CA TRP A 919 -42.42 -13.55 47.40
C TRP A 919 -41.37 -13.75 48.51
N ARG A 920 -41.77 -13.70 49.79
CA ARG A 920 -40.90 -13.98 50.96
C ARG A 920 -40.92 -15.48 51.32
N ASN A 921 -41.68 -16.30 50.58
CA ASN A 921 -42.06 -17.68 50.91
C ASN A 921 -42.92 -17.81 52.18
N VAL A 922 -43.60 -16.74 52.62
CA VAL A 922 -44.55 -16.82 53.74
C VAL A 922 -45.87 -17.40 53.23
N LYS A 923 -46.23 -18.59 53.73
CA LYS A 923 -47.54 -19.19 53.48
C LYS A 923 -48.65 -18.37 54.15
N PHE A 924 -49.80 -18.25 53.49
CA PHE A 924 -50.94 -17.50 54.04
C PHE A 924 -51.70 -18.32 55.11
N VAL A 925 -51.57 -19.64 55.06
CA VAL A 925 -52.01 -20.61 56.08
C VAL A 925 -50.98 -21.74 56.11
N ASP A 926 -50.57 -22.20 57.29
CA ASP A 926 -49.71 -23.38 57.43
C ASP A 926 -50.26 -24.35 58.49
N GLY A 927 -50.89 -25.44 58.04
CA GLY A 927 -51.59 -26.37 58.91
C GLY A 927 -52.73 -25.69 59.67
N THR A 928 -52.56 -25.49 60.98
CA THR A 928 -53.52 -24.79 61.84
C THR A 928 -53.10 -23.36 62.19
N ASP A 929 -52.03 -22.83 61.58
CA ASP A 929 -51.63 -21.44 61.73
C ASP A 929 -52.31 -20.57 60.65
N TYR A 930 -53.14 -19.63 61.11
CA TYR A 930 -53.90 -18.67 60.30
C TYR A 930 -53.41 -17.23 60.46
N SER A 931 -52.30 -17.01 61.19
CA SER A 931 -51.74 -15.69 61.49
C SER A 931 -51.48 -14.83 60.23
N ASN A 932 -51.21 -15.48 59.10
CA ASN A 932 -50.97 -14.83 57.80
C ASN A 932 -52.20 -14.77 56.86
N SER A 933 -53.40 -15.16 57.32
CA SER A 933 -54.60 -15.18 56.46
C SER A 933 -55.09 -13.78 56.05
N TRP A 934 -54.59 -12.71 56.67
CA TRP A 934 -54.80 -11.34 56.22
C TRP A 934 -54.07 -11.01 54.91
N LEU A 935 -53.03 -11.77 54.53
CA LEU A 935 -52.22 -11.50 53.33
C LEU A 935 -53.05 -11.61 52.03
N TYR A 936 -54.09 -12.44 51.99
CA TYR A 936 -55.06 -12.47 50.89
C TYR A 936 -55.65 -11.07 50.59
N ALA A 937 -55.87 -10.26 51.63
CA ALA A 937 -56.35 -8.89 51.51
C ALA A 937 -55.23 -7.90 51.16
N PHE A 938 -54.05 -8.01 51.79
CA PHE A 938 -52.89 -7.14 51.52
C PHE A 938 -52.43 -7.18 50.05
N TYR A 939 -52.37 -8.38 49.47
CA TYR A 939 -52.06 -8.56 48.04
C TYR A 939 -53.25 -8.22 47.11
N GLY A 940 -54.42 -7.92 47.68
CA GLY A 940 -55.60 -7.46 46.96
C GLY A 940 -56.27 -8.55 46.11
N LEU A 941 -56.32 -9.80 46.59
CA LEU A 941 -57.02 -10.88 45.90
C LEU A 941 -58.52 -10.55 45.82
N ASN A 942 -59.05 -10.48 44.61
CA ASN A 942 -60.36 -9.91 44.30
C ASN A 942 -61.23 -10.78 43.36
N LYS A 943 -60.69 -11.82 42.74
CA LYS A 943 -61.47 -12.78 41.94
C LYS A 943 -60.88 -14.18 41.98
N VAL A 944 -61.75 -15.19 41.97
CA VAL A 944 -61.39 -16.59 41.63
C VAL A 944 -62.33 -17.16 40.58
N GLU A 945 -61.75 -17.81 39.57
CA GLU A 945 -62.47 -18.35 38.41
C GLU A 945 -61.99 -19.76 38.09
N VAL A 946 -62.91 -20.74 38.12
CA VAL A 946 -62.60 -22.15 37.83
C VAL A 946 -62.90 -22.45 36.36
N LYS A 947 -61.87 -22.81 35.59
CA LYS A 947 -61.96 -23.09 34.15
C LYS A 947 -62.50 -24.49 33.88
N ILE A 948 -63.78 -24.69 34.19
CA ILE A 948 -64.47 -25.99 34.08
C ILE A 948 -64.38 -26.59 32.67
N ALA A 949 -64.45 -25.75 31.63
CA ALA A 949 -64.35 -26.20 30.23
C ALA A 949 -62.99 -26.85 29.90
N ASP A 950 -61.94 -26.43 30.61
CA ASP A 950 -60.55 -26.86 30.43
C ASP A 950 -60.14 -27.99 31.41
N ALA A 951 -61.08 -28.51 32.19
CA ALA A 951 -60.83 -29.62 33.11
C ALA A 951 -60.47 -30.89 32.33
N THR A 952 -59.39 -31.56 32.74
CA THR A 952 -58.89 -32.80 32.11
C THR A 952 -59.01 -33.99 33.06
N THR A 953 -58.97 -35.22 32.53
CA THR A 953 -59.32 -36.42 33.31
C THR A 953 -58.54 -37.68 32.91
N THR A 954 -58.41 -38.62 33.85
CA THR A 954 -57.97 -40.00 33.56
C THR A 954 -59.10 -40.97 33.19
N LEU A 955 -60.36 -40.52 33.22
CA LEU A 955 -61.53 -41.35 32.92
C LEU A 955 -61.39 -42.10 31.59
N SER A 956 -61.55 -43.43 31.65
CA SER A 956 -61.37 -44.34 30.51
C SER A 956 -60.00 -44.18 29.83
N GLY A 957 -58.92 -44.28 30.62
CA GLY A 957 -57.55 -44.20 30.13
C GLY A 957 -57.13 -42.83 29.58
N GLY A 958 -57.79 -41.76 30.02
CA GLY A 958 -57.36 -40.39 29.72
C GLY A 958 -56.05 -40.02 30.42
N LYS A 959 -55.49 -38.87 30.07
CA LYS A 959 -54.27 -38.32 30.69
C LYS A 959 -54.51 -36.89 31.18
N LEU A 960 -54.14 -36.63 32.44
CA LEU A 960 -54.21 -35.29 33.02
C LEU A 960 -53.35 -34.29 32.24
N GLY A 961 -53.87 -33.08 32.07
CA GLY A 961 -53.26 -32.03 31.25
C GLY A 961 -53.47 -32.18 29.74
N GLU A 962 -54.05 -33.29 29.25
CA GLU A 962 -54.24 -33.54 27.81
C GLU A 962 -55.68 -33.90 27.44
N THR A 963 -56.32 -34.81 28.19
CA THR A 963 -57.65 -35.34 27.86
C THR A 963 -58.76 -34.56 28.54
N LEU A 964 -59.45 -33.68 27.82
CA LEU A 964 -60.59 -32.91 28.34
C LEU A 964 -61.71 -33.83 28.86
N LEU A 965 -62.31 -33.50 30.01
CA LEU A 965 -63.44 -34.23 30.58
C LEU A 965 -64.64 -34.24 29.63
N SER A 966 -64.94 -33.09 29.01
CA SER A 966 -66.00 -32.93 28.00
C SER A 966 -65.84 -33.87 26.80
N SER A 967 -64.61 -34.19 26.40
CA SER A 967 -64.33 -35.16 25.32
C SER A 967 -64.67 -36.60 25.68
N LYS A 968 -64.73 -36.93 26.98
CA LYS A 968 -65.13 -38.25 27.50
C LYS A 968 -66.61 -38.30 27.83
N THR A 969 -67.17 -37.24 28.41
CA THR A 969 -68.59 -37.15 28.78
C THR A 969 -69.01 -35.73 29.12
N GLU A 970 -70.20 -35.32 28.66
CA GLU A 970 -70.88 -34.09 29.09
C GLU A 970 -71.80 -34.31 30.30
N LYS A 971 -72.02 -35.57 30.70
CA LYS A 971 -72.96 -35.93 31.78
C LYS A 971 -72.35 -35.94 33.18
N ILE A 972 -71.02 -35.89 33.29
CA ILE A 972 -70.35 -35.57 34.55
C ILE A 972 -70.20 -34.05 34.58
N VAL A 973 -70.83 -33.42 35.57
CA VAL A 973 -70.93 -31.95 35.62
C VAL A 973 -70.08 -31.42 36.77
N LEU A 974 -69.10 -30.60 36.42
CA LEU A 974 -68.41 -29.71 37.36
C LEU A 974 -69.09 -28.33 37.35
N THR A 975 -69.15 -27.66 38.50
CA THR A 975 -69.74 -26.32 38.63
C THR A 975 -69.07 -25.53 39.75
N GLN A 976 -68.69 -24.28 39.51
CA GLN A 976 -68.28 -23.35 40.56
C GLN A 976 -69.55 -22.80 41.24
N THR A 977 -69.56 -22.80 42.56
CA THR A 977 -70.65 -22.21 43.35
C THR A 977 -70.15 -21.17 44.33
N ASP A 978 -71.00 -20.19 44.64
CA ASP A 978 -70.76 -19.27 45.76
C ASP A 978 -70.89 -19.97 47.14
N LYS A 979 -70.78 -19.19 48.22
CA LYS A 979 -70.95 -19.66 49.60
C LYS A 979 -72.31 -20.28 49.90
N ASP A 980 -73.36 -19.87 49.18
CA ASP A 980 -74.74 -20.31 49.40
C ASP A 980 -75.12 -21.49 48.48
N GLY A 981 -74.20 -21.90 47.60
CA GLY A 981 -74.37 -23.02 46.67
C GLY A 981 -74.94 -22.65 45.30
N ASN A 982 -75.11 -21.36 44.99
CA ASN A 982 -75.59 -20.90 43.68
C ASN A 982 -74.49 -21.05 42.63
N LYS A 983 -74.85 -21.47 41.42
CA LYS A 983 -73.91 -21.56 40.29
C LYS A 983 -73.41 -20.17 39.88
N VAL A 984 -72.08 -20.01 39.82
CA VAL A 984 -71.40 -18.81 39.33
C VAL A 984 -70.39 -19.17 38.23
N THR A 985 -69.99 -18.19 37.42
CA THR A 985 -68.88 -18.32 36.46
C THR A 985 -67.53 -17.93 37.07
N SER A 986 -67.55 -17.08 38.09
CA SER A 986 -66.42 -16.65 38.91
C SER A 986 -66.96 -16.06 40.22
N ALA A 987 -66.15 -16.06 41.27
CA ALA A 987 -66.47 -15.39 42.53
C ALA A 987 -65.63 -14.12 42.66
N THR A 988 -66.30 -12.97 42.79
CA THR A 988 -65.67 -11.69 43.12
C THR A 988 -65.53 -11.57 44.63
N LEU A 989 -64.33 -11.25 45.11
CA LEU A 989 -63.98 -11.21 46.52
C LEU A 989 -63.83 -9.74 46.96
N ASN A 990 -64.42 -9.39 48.11
CA ASN A 990 -64.05 -8.17 48.83
C ASN A 990 -63.45 -8.57 50.18
N LEU A 991 -62.12 -8.54 50.23
CA LEU A 991 -61.34 -8.95 51.40
C LEU A 991 -60.80 -7.76 52.20
N SER A 992 -61.10 -6.52 51.81
CA SER A 992 -60.48 -5.29 52.35
C SER A 992 -60.59 -5.15 53.89
N SER A 993 -61.67 -5.67 54.49
CA SER A 993 -61.88 -5.70 55.95
C SER A 993 -60.87 -6.56 56.73
N TYR A 994 -60.14 -7.45 56.06
CA TYR A 994 -59.16 -8.36 56.66
C TYR A 994 -57.71 -7.88 56.49
N ASN A 995 -57.48 -6.65 56.02
CA ASN A 995 -56.14 -6.15 55.70
C ASN A 995 -55.38 -5.58 56.91
N THR A 996 -55.25 -6.36 57.99
CA THR A 996 -54.47 -5.99 59.19
C THR A 996 -53.62 -7.13 59.71
N GLU A 997 -52.38 -6.82 60.06
CA GLU A 997 -51.27 -7.72 60.39
C GLU A 997 -51.54 -8.56 61.65
N ALA A 998 -52.29 -8.00 62.59
CA ALA A 998 -52.72 -8.69 63.81
C ALA A 998 -54.03 -9.51 63.67
N SER A 999 -54.65 -9.58 62.47
CA SER A 999 -56.04 -10.08 62.29
C SER A 999 -56.19 -11.47 61.68
N GLY A 1000 -55.09 -12.19 61.41
CA GLY A 1000 -55.14 -13.55 60.92
C GLY A 1000 -55.70 -14.53 61.97
N THR A 1001 -56.87 -15.13 61.70
CA THR A 1001 -57.53 -16.10 62.59
C THR A 1001 -58.24 -17.20 61.79
N GLN A 1002 -58.62 -18.31 62.44
CA GLN A 1002 -59.50 -19.32 61.83
C GLN A 1002 -60.76 -18.69 61.23
N ALA A 1003 -61.41 -17.76 61.94
CA ALA A 1003 -62.62 -17.09 61.46
C ALA A 1003 -62.34 -16.17 60.24
N THR A 1004 -61.17 -15.53 60.20
CA THR A 1004 -60.69 -14.75 59.05
C THR A 1004 -60.50 -15.66 57.83
N TYR A 1005 -59.84 -16.81 58.00
CA TYR A 1005 -59.66 -17.79 56.93
C TYR A 1005 -60.99 -18.43 56.50
N ASP A 1006 -61.87 -18.81 57.43
CA ASP A 1006 -63.20 -19.37 57.12
C ASP A 1006 -64.06 -18.40 56.30
N ALA A 1007 -63.96 -17.10 56.57
CA ALA A 1007 -64.63 -16.06 55.76
C ALA A 1007 -64.02 -15.94 54.34
N ILE A 1008 -62.70 -16.06 54.21
CA ILE A 1008 -62.00 -16.11 52.91
C ILE A 1008 -62.39 -17.37 52.13
N VAL A 1009 -62.43 -18.54 52.80
CA VAL A 1009 -62.89 -19.82 52.26
C VAL A 1009 -64.33 -19.70 51.73
N ALA A 1010 -65.23 -19.11 52.51
CA ALA A 1010 -66.59 -18.85 52.08
C ALA A 1010 -66.64 -17.91 50.86
N ALA A 1011 -65.87 -16.82 50.88
CA ALA A 1011 -65.84 -15.85 49.77
C ALA A 1011 -65.35 -16.48 48.45
N MET A 1012 -64.36 -17.36 48.48
CA MET A 1012 -63.87 -18.05 47.27
C MET A 1012 -64.88 -19.05 46.68
N GLY A 1013 -65.81 -19.56 47.49
CA GLY A 1013 -66.80 -20.53 47.07
C GLY A 1013 -66.23 -21.95 46.89
N LYS A 1014 -66.94 -22.76 46.11
CA LYS A 1014 -66.72 -24.22 46.03
C LYS A 1014 -66.72 -24.72 44.58
N ILE A 1015 -66.09 -25.87 44.37
CA ILE A 1015 -66.29 -26.69 43.18
C ILE A 1015 -67.26 -27.82 43.55
N LYS A 1016 -68.28 -28.01 42.73
CA LYS A 1016 -69.29 -29.07 42.87
C LYS A 1016 -69.15 -30.10 41.75
N TYR A 1017 -69.10 -31.37 42.12
CA TYR A 1017 -69.12 -32.54 41.25
C TYR A 1017 -70.51 -33.21 41.29
N VAL A 1018 -71.05 -33.52 40.11
CA VAL A 1018 -72.29 -34.30 39.94
C VAL A 1018 -72.07 -35.39 38.89
N ASN A 1019 -72.40 -36.63 39.27
CA ASN A 1019 -72.32 -37.81 38.42
C ASN A 1019 -73.45 -37.85 37.36
N ASN A 1020 -73.23 -38.63 36.30
CA ASN A 1020 -74.20 -38.95 35.25
C ASN A 1020 -75.35 -39.89 35.68
N GLY A 1021 -75.33 -40.41 36.92
CA GLY A 1021 -76.36 -41.29 37.48
C GLY A 1021 -76.06 -42.80 37.42
N ASN A 1022 -74.86 -43.22 36.97
CA ASN A 1022 -74.38 -44.60 37.02
C ASN A 1022 -73.13 -44.74 37.89
N ASN A 1023 -72.84 -45.96 38.33
CA ASN A 1023 -71.64 -46.24 39.13
C ASN A 1023 -70.34 -45.96 38.34
N VAL A 1024 -69.34 -45.40 39.02
CA VAL A 1024 -67.98 -45.16 38.49
C VAL A 1024 -66.93 -45.84 39.39
N GLN A 1025 -65.81 -46.20 38.78
CA GLN A 1025 -64.56 -46.51 39.50
C GLN A 1025 -63.78 -45.23 39.74
N THR A 1026 -62.79 -45.26 40.63
CA THR A 1026 -61.93 -44.10 40.93
C THR A 1026 -61.25 -43.55 39.68
N PHE A 1027 -61.28 -42.23 39.49
CA PHE A 1027 -60.55 -41.53 38.44
C PHE A 1027 -60.12 -40.13 38.89
N GLU A 1028 -59.19 -39.52 38.16
CA GLU A 1028 -58.60 -38.22 38.49
C GLU A 1028 -59.18 -37.10 37.60
N LEU A 1029 -59.23 -35.89 38.15
CA LEU A 1029 -59.59 -34.65 37.49
C LEU A 1029 -58.52 -33.59 37.74
N ARG A 1030 -57.93 -33.02 36.69
CA ARG A 1030 -57.09 -31.81 36.79
C ARG A 1030 -57.91 -30.60 36.41
N ILE A 1031 -58.14 -29.70 37.37
CA ILE A 1031 -59.03 -28.55 37.25
C ILE A 1031 -58.19 -27.26 37.24
N PRO A 1032 -58.17 -26.49 36.15
CA PRO A 1032 -57.49 -25.19 36.11
C PRO A 1032 -58.28 -24.10 36.82
N VAL A 1033 -57.58 -23.24 37.56
CA VAL A 1033 -58.13 -22.15 38.36
C VAL A 1033 -57.30 -20.88 38.17
N GLU A 1034 -57.98 -19.75 38.06
CA GLU A 1034 -57.40 -18.41 37.94
C GLU A 1034 -57.70 -17.56 39.17
N PHE A 1035 -56.67 -16.96 39.76
CA PHE A 1035 -56.74 -16.09 40.93
C PHE A 1035 -56.29 -14.68 40.58
N THR A 1036 -57.20 -13.69 40.58
CA THR A 1036 -56.89 -12.29 40.26
C THR A 1036 -56.64 -11.46 41.51
N TYR A 1037 -55.51 -10.76 41.53
CA TYR A 1037 -55.03 -9.90 42.62
C TYR A 1037 -54.50 -8.57 42.04
N THR A 1038 -53.93 -7.70 42.88
CA THR A 1038 -53.49 -6.34 42.48
C THR A 1038 -52.60 -6.32 41.22
N TRP A 1039 -51.67 -7.26 41.09
CA TRP A 1039 -50.69 -7.30 39.99
C TRP A 1039 -50.99 -8.34 38.91
N GLY A 1040 -52.25 -8.76 38.76
CA GLY A 1040 -52.69 -9.58 37.62
C GLY A 1040 -53.39 -10.85 38.04
N THR A 1041 -53.20 -11.93 37.27
CA THR A 1041 -53.87 -13.22 37.50
C THR A 1041 -52.88 -14.36 37.53
N VAL A 1042 -52.86 -15.11 38.63
CA VAL A 1042 -52.12 -16.37 38.75
C VAL A 1042 -52.97 -17.48 38.14
N LYS A 1043 -52.45 -18.14 37.10
CA LYS A 1043 -53.04 -19.35 36.51
C LYS A 1043 -52.40 -20.58 37.15
N THR A 1044 -53.20 -21.52 37.63
CA THR A 1044 -52.72 -22.74 38.32
C THR A 1044 -53.70 -23.89 38.11
N THR A 1045 -53.37 -25.08 38.59
CA THR A 1045 -54.22 -26.29 38.52
C THR A 1045 -54.22 -27.03 39.84
N VAL A 1046 -55.31 -27.70 40.17
CA VAL A 1046 -55.36 -28.70 41.23
C VAL A 1046 -55.82 -30.05 40.68
N ASP A 1047 -55.23 -31.13 41.19
CA ASP A 1047 -55.61 -32.49 40.88
C ASP A 1047 -56.51 -33.03 41.99
N CYS A 1048 -57.68 -33.56 41.60
CA CYS A 1048 -58.72 -34.05 42.49
C CYS A 1048 -59.11 -35.48 42.12
N THR A 1049 -59.12 -36.37 43.10
CA THR A 1049 -59.59 -37.75 42.96
C THR A 1049 -61.11 -37.80 43.09
N VAL A 1050 -61.79 -38.40 42.12
CA VAL A 1050 -63.19 -38.82 42.25
C VAL A 1050 -63.18 -40.28 42.72
N LYS A 1051 -63.68 -40.55 43.93
CA LYS A 1051 -63.76 -41.91 44.49
C LYS A 1051 -64.79 -42.78 43.76
N SER A 1052 -64.71 -44.09 43.96
CA SER A 1052 -65.79 -45.01 43.59
C SER A 1052 -67.12 -44.58 44.19
N THR A 1053 -68.21 -44.91 43.49
CA THR A 1053 -69.58 -44.64 43.95
C THR A 1053 -69.82 -45.16 45.36
N MET A 1054 -70.43 -44.33 46.22
CA MET A 1054 -70.74 -44.70 47.60
C MET A 1054 -71.44 -46.08 47.68
N GLY A 1055 -70.72 -47.06 48.24
CA GLY A 1055 -71.20 -48.44 48.41
C GLY A 1055 -70.52 -49.50 47.52
N ASN A 1056 -69.60 -49.11 46.61
CA ASN A 1056 -68.74 -50.01 45.82
C ASN A 1056 -67.27 -49.97 46.28
#